data_AF-A0A813K306-F1
#
_entry.id   AF-A0A813K306-F1
#
_cell.length_a   1.000
_cell.length_b   1.000
_cell.length_c   1.000
_cell.angle_alpha   90.00
_cell.angle_beta   90.00
_cell.angle_gamma   90.00
#
_symmetry.space_group_name_H-M   'P 1'
#
loop_
_entity.id
_entity.type
_entity.pdbx_description
1 polymer ?
#
loop_
_entity_poly.entity_id
_entity_poly.type
_entity_poly.pdbx_seq_one_letter_code
_entity_poly.pdbx_strand_id
1 'polypeptide(L)'
;MLGPWLFVGASVERELDDVSSIWAAGRVVAVDPVMGTADIEYEDGLTESSVLASELRPRMDQSMAAEIAEPLGPETLERLGRFDFEPANRPRTEAPTVTGSPGSSVGGLTAKIAALRAQTASLVDHVGGLRREHSSQLVVRDALLDDSLQAAQAFHETQMKAGACVADIRGLVDGLGEFQNLVAGLGDLAPASSLSGASSSGESGQVEPSGGESSSSSLPRLEETRETPASHLVEAWRPSLGDGRKATCAVCSTLRLTGYPWPGVLHTAVAWADHHLTLGFGPIFLFLDEPDPEKESALRTALGPRVGNDAVELIERAEMEAAWQEAGQLWDELGSEVGHEVTAKQILNCASARSRCQAAHRQVDWLLCNLDLDEAMFFFGPDAQSHFGAAPEDAWQIVYLNHEAVTAEGEPHGDTWFGQNNLFKVSPLLKAPFISERFPQGDSEPQLLRPPDGSGDEMLEFWQARNDRLSEQHSFRKRAGGSTSSYFDGYVRGKVAVRLSVFPESRPSIHRWSCPPLGERGSTVCAPGSGGVLHYLNCGGVDWFAAKYGQRLQESQNRLWFHLLAQEKARAGGDALQELYDEVRSVPREALESQLAAGFLVSLSAAEAANPDSESACRSCFSGFWGWALVALDAADVFVHVPLWTEPTLEVPALAAET
;
A
#
# COMPACT_ATOMS: atom_id res chain seq x y z
N MET A 1 29.86 -0.22 23.29
CA MET A 1 30.07 -0.76 24.64
C MET A 1 28.70 -1.06 25.21
N LEU A 2 28.45 -2.31 25.62
CA LEU A 2 27.17 -2.73 26.20
C LEU A 2 26.94 -2.04 27.55
N GLY A 3 25.70 -1.63 27.85
CA GLY A 3 25.36 -1.03 29.13
C GLY A 3 25.52 -2.05 30.28
N PRO A 4 25.83 -1.62 31.52
CA PRO A 4 26.05 -2.53 32.65
C PRO A 4 24.81 -3.32 33.07
N TRP A 5 23.66 -3.02 32.47
CA TRP A 5 22.36 -3.64 32.73
C TRP A 5 22.07 -4.86 31.83
N LEU A 6 22.83 -5.05 30.74
CA LEU A 6 22.61 -6.16 29.82
C LEU A 6 23.51 -7.35 30.20
N PHE A 7 22.98 -8.26 31.00
CA PHE A 7 23.65 -9.48 31.45
C PHE A 7 22.67 -10.66 31.45
N VAL A 8 23.19 -11.89 31.40
CA VAL A 8 22.36 -13.10 31.42
C VAL A 8 21.51 -13.17 32.69
N GLY A 9 20.20 -13.30 32.50
CA GLY A 9 19.17 -13.30 33.51
C GLY A 9 18.42 -11.97 33.66
N ALA A 10 18.88 -10.89 33.00
CA ALA A 10 18.22 -9.58 33.07
C ALA A 10 16.84 -9.62 32.38
N SER A 11 15.81 -9.13 33.06
CA SER A 11 14.49 -8.90 32.45
C SER A 11 14.54 -7.69 31.54
N VAL A 12 14.11 -7.85 30.30
CA VAL A 12 14.17 -6.83 29.25
C VAL A 12 12.86 -6.78 28.49
N GLU A 13 12.64 -5.66 27.81
CA GLU A 13 11.63 -5.54 26.79
C GLU A 13 12.35 -5.36 25.45
N ARG A 14 11.95 -6.15 24.47
CA ARG A 14 12.43 -6.10 23.09
C ARG A 14 11.41 -5.36 22.25
N GLU A 15 11.87 -4.34 21.54
CA GLU A 15 11.05 -3.62 20.56
C GLU A 15 10.79 -4.53 19.37
N LEU A 16 9.54 -4.95 19.12
CA LEU A 16 9.21 -5.80 17.97
C LEU A 16 8.83 -4.97 16.73
N ASP A 17 8.47 -3.69 16.91
CA ASP A 17 8.00 -2.75 15.88
C ASP A 17 8.25 -1.28 16.31
N ASP A 18 8.95 -0.48 15.49
CA ASP A 18 9.33 0.91 15.79
C ASP A 18 8.24 1.96 15.49
N VAL A 19 7.13 1.56 14.85
CA VAL A 19 6.01 2.43 14.48
C VAL A 19 4.79 2.20 15.38
N SER A 20 4.52 0.96 15.83
CA SER A 20 3.39 0.69 16.74
C SER A 20 3.75 0.63 18.24
N SER A 21 5.01 0.86 18.62
CA SER A 21 5.47 0.82 20.03
C SER A 21 5.11 -0.48 20.75
N ILE A 22 5.31 -1.62 20.09
CA ILE A 22 5.03 -2.94 20.66
C ILE A 22 6.31 -3.48 21.29
N TRP A 23 6.25 -3.72 22.59
CA TRP A 23 7.36 -4.17 23.40
C TRP A 23 7.04 -5.54 23.98
N ALA A 24 7.84 -6.55 23.62
CA ALA A 24 7.69 -7.89 24.14
C ALA A 24 8.62 -8.11 25.33
N ALA A 25 8.05 -8.58 26.43
CA ALA A 25 8.81 -8.89 27.62
C ALA A 25 9.57 -10.21 27.46
N GLY A 26 10.85 -10.18 27.84
CA GLY A 26 11.68 -11.36 27.87
C GLY A 26 12.81 -11.25 28.89
N ARG A 27 13.71 -12.22 28.86
CA ARG A 27 14.83 -12.37 29.75
C ARG A 27 16.07 -12.72 28.95
N VAL A 28 17.15 -12.01 29.17
CA VAL A 28 18.42 -12.31 28.49
C VAL A 28 18.92 -13.69 28.94
N VAL A 29 19.23 -14.60 28.02
CA VAL A 29 19.76 -15.95 28.29
C VAL A 29 21.22 -16.13 27.87
N ALA A 30 21.71 -15.32 26.94
CA ALA A 30 23.14 -15.23 26.59
C ALA A 30 23.50 -13.80 26.18
N VAL A 31 24.77 -13.40 26.30
CA VAL A 31 25.26 -12.09 25.84
C VAL A 31 26.57 -12.28 25.10
N ASP A 32 26.68 -11.71 23.90
CA ASP A 32 27.92 -11.59 23.14
C ASP A 32 28.47 -10.16 23.22
N PRO A 33 29.48 -9.91 24.07
CA PRO A 33 30.02 -8.58 24.27
C PRO A 33 30.89 -8.07 23.12
N VAL A 34 31.32 -8.95 22.21
CA VAL A 34 32.13 -8.57 21.04
C VAL A 34 31.23 -8.06 19.92
N MET A 35 30.10 -8.73 19.69
CA MET A 35 29.12 -8.36 18.67
C MET A 35 28.10 -7.31 19.16
N GLY A 36 28.00 -7.11 20.48
CA GLY A 36 27.06 -6.16 21.05
C GLY A 36 25.61 -6.66 21.02
N THR A 37 25.43 -7.97 21.09
CA THR A 37 24.14 -8.65 20.98
C THR A 37 23.82 -9.49 22.22
N ALA A 38 22.55 -9.85 22.38
CA ALA A 38 22.06 -10.70 23.45
C ALA A 38 21.01 -11.67 22.93
N ASP A 39 20.96 -12.84 23.54
CA ASP A 39 19.89 -13.82 23.29
C ASP A 39 18.81 -13.62 24.35
N ILE A 40 17.55 -13.54 23.94
CA ILE A 40 16.39 -13.22 24.78
C ILE A 40 15.44 -14.41 24.79
N GLU A 41 14.98 -14.84 25.97
CA GLU A 41 13.90 -15.79 26.18
C GLU A 41 12.64 -15.03 26.65
N TYR A 42 11.58 -15.06 25.86
CA TYR A 42 10.32 -14.37 26.11
C TYR A 42 9.48 -15.06 27.20
N GLU A 43 8.48 -14.35 27.72
CA GLU A 43 7.60 -14.88 28.78
C GLU A 43 6.78 -16.11 28.35
N ASP A 44 6.62 -16.32 27.04
CA ASP A 44 5.98 -17.51 26.46
C ASP A 44 6.94 -18.70 26.28
N GLY A 45 8.22 -18.55 26.66
CA GLY A 45 9.26 -19.58 26.56
C GLY A 45 9.99 -19.62 25.21
N LEU A 46 9.66 -18.71 24.28
CA LEU A 46 10.38 -18.60 23.01
C LEU A 46 11.74 -17.92 23.22
N THR A 47 12.71 -18.24 22.37
CA THR A 47 14.03 -17.60 22.42
C THR A 47 14.39 -16.96 21.09
N GLU A 48 15.04 -15.79 21.14
CA GLU A 48 15.59 -15.07 20.00
C GLU A 48 17.06 -14.77 20.28
N SER A 49 17.95 -15.28 19.43
CA SER A 49 19.39 -15.10 19.60
C SER A 49 19.90 -13.87 18.84
N SER A 50 20.99 -13.29 19.34
CA SER A 50 21.76 -12.21 18.71
C SER A 50 20.99 -10.90 18.48
N VAL A 51 20.04 -10.58 19.36
CA VAL A 51 19.33 -9.30 19.36
C VAL A 51 20.28 -8.16 19.67
N LEU A 52 20.23 -7.08 18.88
CA LEU A 52 21.09 -5.94 19.10
C LEU A 52 20.75 -5.29 20.44
N ALA A 53 21.78 -4.95 21.22
CA ALA A 53 21.57 -4.28 22.51
C ALA A 53 20.86 -2.92 22.41
N SER A 54 20.86 -2.30 21.22
CA SER A 54 20.10 -1.08 20.93
C SER A 54 18.60 -1.29 20.77
N GLU A 55 18.17 -2.54 20.60
CA GLU A 55 16.77 -2.94 20.39
C GLU A 55 16.13 -3.50 21.68
N LEU A 56 16.87 -3.45 22.78
CA LEU A 56 16.49 -3.96 24.10
C LEU A 56 16.45 -2.82 25.10
N ARG A 57 15.55 -2.91 26.08
CA ARG A 57 15.58 -2.04 27.28
C ARG A 57 15.32 -2.85 28.55
N PRO A 58 15.88 -2.47 29.71
CA PRO A 58 15.61 -3.17 30.95
C PRO A 58 14.13 -3.01 31.36
N ARG A 59 13.49 -4.12 31.73
CA ARG A 59 12.11 -4.13 32.21
C ARG A 59 12.12 -3.78 33.70
N MET A 60 11.52 -2.66 34.07
CA MET A 60 11.43 -2.24 35.48
C MET A 60 10.27 -2.97 36.17
N ASP A 61 10.57 -4.03 36.91
CA ASP A 61 9.57 -4.73 37.70
C ASP A 61 9.18 -3.91 38.94
N GLN A 62 7.88 -3.62 39.12
CA GLN A 62 7.37 -2.79 40.23
C GLN A 62 7.62 -3.43 41.62
N SER A 63 7.93 -4.73 41.67
CA SER A 63 8.21 -5.48 42.90
C SER A 63 9.69 -5.43 43.35
N MET A 64 10.65 -5.23 42.44
CA MET A 64 12.10 -5.18 42.78
C MET A 64 12.52 -3.92 43.56
N ALA A 65 11.66 -2.90 43.64
CA ALA A 65 11.88 -1.76 44.54
C ALA A 65 11.68 -2.12 46.03
N ALA A 66 11.03 -3.25 46.34
CA ALA A 66 10.63 -3.61 47.71
C ALA A 66 11.33 -4.87 48.28
N GLU A 67 11.80 -5.81 47.44
CA GLU A 67 12.03 -7.20 47.91
C GLU A 67 13.34 -7.89 47.46
N ILE A 68 14.44 -7.16 47.22
CA ILE A 68 15.79 -7.77 47.10
C ILE A 68 16.32 -8.27 48.48
N ALA A 69 15.44 -8.48 49.46
CA ALA A 69 15.77 -8.86 50.83
C ALA A 69 15.14 -10.20 51.23
N GLU A 70 15.74 -11.29 50.73
CA GLU A 70 15.86 -12.63 51.38
C GLU A 70 14.60 -13.54 51.57
N PRO A 71 14.78 -14.85 51.88
CA PRO A 71 15.64 -15.85 51.27
C PRO A 71 14.94 -17.22 51.06
N LEU A 72 15.47 -18.07 50.17
CA LEU A 72 14.94 -19.40 49.84
C LEU A 72 15.37 -20.48 50.86
N GLY A 73 14.40 -21.31 51.26
CA GLY A 73 14.56 -22.42 52.21
C GLY A 73 14.78 -23.80 51.57
N PRO A 74 14.27 -24.88 52.19
CA PRO A 74 15.09 -25.77 53.01
C PRO A 74 15.64 -27.00 52.27
N GLU A 75 15.47 -27.11 50.95
CA GLU A 75 15.96 -28.25 50.17
C GLU A 75 17.32 -28.00 49.49
N THR A 76 17.72 -26.73 49.39
CA THR A 76 19.12 -26.35 49.06
C THR A 76 20.10 -26.81 50.16
N LEU A 77 19.59 -27.22 51.34
CA LEU A 77 20.37 -27.58 52.52
C LEU A 77 20.96 -29.00 52.57
N GLU A 78 20.53 -29.95 51.75
CA GLU A 78 21.14 -31.30 51.78
C GLU A 78 22.24 -31.52 50.73
N ARG A 79 22.29 -30.67 49.69
CA ARG A 79 23.25 -30.81 48.58
C ARG A 79 24.63 -30.21 48.85
N LEU A 80 24.84 -29.55 49.99
CA LEU A 80 26.12 -28.91 50.35
C LEU A 80 26.85 -29.63 51.50
N GLY A 81 26.62 -30.93 51.66
CA GLY A 81 27.34 -31.77 52.60
C GLY A 81 28.77 -32.10 52.15
N ARG A 82 29.72 -31.32 52.70
CA ARG A 82 31.13 -31.66 52.98
C ARG A 82 32.16 -31.35 51.89
N PHE A 83 32.78 -30.18 52.01
CA PHE A 83 34.21 -30.14 52.32
C PHE A 83 34.48 -29.07 53.38
N ASP A 84 35.23 -29.47 54.39
CA ASP A 84 35.47 -28.74 55.63
C ASP A 84 36.21 -27.42 55.41
N PHE A 85 35.59 -26.35 55.88
CA PHE A 85 36.26 -25.13 56.29
C PHE A 85 36.90 -25.35 57.66
N GLU A 86 38.07 -24.76 57.89
CA GLU A 86 38.22 -24.02 59.15
C GLU A 86 39.05 -22.75 59.00
N PRO A 87 38.74 -21.71 59.81
CA PRO A 87 38.87 -20.33 59.41
C PRO A 87 39.72 -19.52 60.40
N ALA A 88 40.23 -18.37 59.96
CA ALA A 88 40.54 -17.29 60.89
C ALA A 88 40.48 -15.96 60.12
N ASN A 89 39.44 -15.17 60.38
CA ASN A 89 39.45 -14.12 61.39
C ASN A 89 40.35 -12.92 61.03
N ARG A 90 39.60 -11.85 60.76
CA ARG A 90 39.77 -10.50 61.30
C ARG A 90 40.53 -9.44 60.49
N PRO A 91 40.15 -8.16 60.74
CA PRO A 91 40.27 -7.06 59.81
C PRO A 91 41.41 -6.12 60.17
N ARG A 92 41.55 -5.08 59.35
CA ARG A 92 42.23 -3.80 59.64
C ARG A 92 43.73 -3.95 59.91
N THR A 93 44.56 -3.40 59.01
CA THR A 93 45.35 -2.18 59.27
C THR A 93 46.21 -1.83 58.07
N GLU A 94 46.34 -0.51 57.87
CA GLU A 94 47.53 0.27 57.53
C GLU A 94 48.63 -0.31 56.64
N ALA A 95 49.08 0.54 55.72
CA ALA A 95 50.23 0.36 54.84
C ALA A 95 51.50 -0.10 55.58
N PRO A 96 52.34 -0.89 54.88
CA PRO A 96 53.75 -0.54 54.82
C PRO A 96 54.38 -0.70 53.43
N THR A 97 55.06 0.38 53.03
CA THR A 97 56.44 0.45 52.54
C THR A 97 57.14 -0.85 52.06
N VAL A 98 57.45 -0.86 50.75
CA VAL A 98 58.71 -1.26 50.08
C VAL A 98 59.21 -2.72 50.23
N THR A 99 59.35 -3.44 49.10
CA THR A 99 60.64 -3.93 48.55
C THR A 99 60.40 -4.68 47.23
N GLY A 100 61.35 -4.55 46.30
CA GLY A 100 61.14 -4.82 44.89
C GLY A 100 61.11 -6.28 44.44
N SER A 101 60.67 -6.46 43.20
CA SER A 101 61.16 -7.49 42.30
C SER A 101 61.28 -6.89 40.89
N PRO A 102 62.47 -6.92 40.27
CA PRO A 102 62.69 -6.46 38.91
C PRO A 102 62.39 -7.59 37.92
N GLY A 103 61.61 -7.32 36.88
CA GLY A 103 61.49 -8.26 35.77
C GLY A 103 60.08 -8.37 35.20
N SER A 104 59.61 -7.31 34.55
CA SER A 104 58.66 -7.47 33.45
C SER A 104 59.10 -6.53 32.36
N SER A 105 59.66 -7.13 31.31
CA SER A 105 60.21 -6.45 30.16
C SER A 105 59.16 -5.52 29.57
N VAL A 106 59.50 -4.24 29.52
CA VAL A 106 58.85 -3.26 28.65
C VAL A 106 59.01 -3.77 27.23
N GLY A 107 58.02 -4.54 26.74
CA GLY A 107 57.77 -4.69 25.32
C GLY A 107 57.44 -3.30 24.81
N GLY A 108 58.49 -2.58 24.40
CA GLY A 108 58.42 -1.18 24.03
C GLY A 108 57.36 -0.97 22.96
N LEU A 109 56.80 0.24 22.92
CA LEU A 109 55.81 0.70 21.95
C LEU A 109 56.08 0.19 20.51
N THR A 110 57.36 0.05 20.13
CA THR A 110 57.84 -0.56 18.89
C THR A 110 57.30 -1.98 18.63
N ALA A 111 57.28 -2.86 19.64
CA ALA A 111 56.75 -4.22 19.51
C ALA A 111 55.23 -4.23 19.30
N LYS A 112 54.51 -3.32 19.98
CA LYS A 112 53.06 -3.15 19.77
C LYS A 112 52.74 -2.61 18.38
N ILE A 113 53.51 -1.64 17.88
CA ILE A 113 53.37 -1.11 16.51
C ILE A 113 53.68 -2.19 15.48
N ALA A 114 54.70 -3.03 15.70
CA ALA A 114 55.01 -4.15 14.81
C ALA A 114 53.87 -5.19 14.78
N ALA A 115 53.28 -5.51 15.93
CA ALA A 115 52.13 -6.42 16.02
C ALA A 115 50.89 -5.86 15.29
N LEU A 116 50.58 -4.57 15.46
CA LEU A 116 49.47 -3.92 14.77
C LEU A 116 49.67 -3.87 13.25
N ARG A 117 50.91 -3.65 12.78
CA ARG A 117 51.23 -3.70 11.35
C ARG A 117 51.06 -5.12 10.78
N ALA A 118 51.47 -6.14 11.51
CA ALA A 118 51.26 -7.53 11.11
C ALA A 118 49.77 -7.90 11.06
N GLN A 119 48.98 -7.45 12.03
CA GLN A 119 47.51 -7.63 12.02
C GLN A 119 46.86 -6.88 10.85
N THR A 120 47.30 -5.65 10.56
CA THR A 120 46.79 -4.86 9.43
C THR A 120 47.10 -5.55 8.10
N ALA A 121 48.32 -6.07 7.92
CA ALA A 121 48.69 -6.82 6.73
C ALA A 121 47.84 -8.10 6.55
N SER A 122 47.62 -8.84 7.64
CA SER A 122 46.73 -10.01 7.65
C SER A 122 45.30 -9.66 7.23
N LEU A 123 44.78 -8.53 7.73
CA LEU A 123 43.44 -8.05 7.38
C LEU A 123 43.33 -7.67 5.90
N VAL A 124 44.36 -6.98 5.37
CA VAL A 124 44.41 -6.61 3.94
C VAL A 124 44.44 -7.85 3.05
N ASP A 125 45.22 -8.87 3.42
CA ASP A 125 45.25 -10.14 2.68
C ASP A 125 43.91 -10.87 2.75
N HIS A 126 43.24 -10.86 3.91
CA HIS A 126 41.92 -11.47 4.09
C HIS A 126 40.85 -10.78 3.23
N VAL A 127 40.80 -9.43 3.24
CA VAL A 127 39.91 -8.64 2.38
C VAL A 127 40.22 -8.88 0.90
N GLY A 128 41.50 -9.01 0.53
CA GLY A 128 41.91 -9.38 -0.81
C GLY A 128 41.42 -10.78 -1.22
N GLY A 129 41.39 -11.73 -0.29
CA GLY A 129 40.80 -13.06 -0.47
C GLY A 129 39.29 -13.00 -0.76
N LEU A 130 38.55 -12.32 0.11
CA LEU A 130 37.10 -12.14 -0.03
C LEU A 130 36.72 -11.45 -1.36
N ARG A 131 37.49 -10.44 -1.79
CA ARG A 131 37.27 -9.79 -3.10
C ARG A 131 37.44 -10.73 -4.28
N ARG A 132 38.42 -11.64 -4.25
CA ARG A 132 38.63 -12.64 -5.30
C ARG A 132 37.51 -13.69 -5.31
N GLU A 133 37.06 -14.10 -4.14
CA GLU A 133 35.93 -15.02 -4.00
C GLU A 133 34.64 -14.40 -4.53
N HIS A 134 34.30 -13.17 -4.13
CA HIS A 134 33.15 -12.43 -4.64
C HIS A 134 33.22 -12.24 -6.17
N SER A 135 34.39 -11.90 -6.71
CA SER A 135 34.56 -11.77 -8.17
C SER A 135 34.34 -13.11 -8.89
N SER A 136 34.72 -14.24 -8.28
CA SER A 136 34.49 -15.57 -8.83
C SER A 136 33.00 -15.94 -8.79
N GLN A 137 32.29 -15.57 -7.73
CA GLN A 137 30.84 -15.77 -7.61
C GLN A 137 30.06 -14.95 -8.64
N LEU A 138 30.49 -13.72 -8.94
CA LEU A 138 29.87 -12.90 -9.99
C LEU A 138 29.99 -13.56 -11.37
N VAL A 139 31.15 -14.12 -11.71
CA VAL A 139 31.33 -14.86 -12.98
C VAL A 139 30.40 -16.07 -13.08
N VAL A 140 30.21 -16.81 -11.97
CA VAL A 140 29.27 -17.94 -11.94
C VAL A 140 27.83 -17.47 -12.07
N ARG A 141 27.46 -16.37 -11.41
CA ARG A 141 26.12 -15.77 -11.51
C ARG A 141 25.82 -15.31 -12.94
N ASP A 142 26.76 -14.64 -13.59
CA ASP A 142 26.58 -14.13 -14.95
C ASP A 142 26.42 -15.31 -15.95
N ALA A 143 27.15 -16.41 -15.76
CA ALA A 143 26.94 -17.62 -16.55
C ALA A 143 25.55 -18.26 -16.35
N LEU A 144 25.04 -18.28 -15.11
CA LEU A 144 23.68 -18.78 -14.81
C LEU A 144 22.59 -17.88 -15.40
N LEU A 145 22.81 -16.57 -15.46
CA LEU A 145 21.91 -15.62 -16.10
C LEU A 145 21.86 -15.83 -17.61
N ASP A 146 23.02 -16.06 -18.25
CA ASP A 146 23.08 -16.39 -19.68
C ASP A 146 22.33 -17.70 -20.01
N ASP A 147 22.49 -18.73 -19.18
CA ASP A 147 21.76 -20.00 -19.33
C ASP A 147 20.23 -19.80 -19.15
N SER A 148 19.83 -18.98 -18.18
CA SER A 148 18.42 -18.66 -17.93
C SER A 148 17.80 -17.86 -19.08
N LEU A 149 18.56 -16.92 -19.65
CA LEU A 149 18.12 -16.14 -20.82
C LEU A 149 17.95 -17.02 -22.05
N GLN A 150 18.85 -17.97 -22.29
CA GLN A 150 18.72 -18.96 -23.37
C GLN A 150 17.48 -19.85 -23.17
N ALA A 151 17.21 -20.29 -21.94
CA ALA A 151 16.01 -21.06 -21.63
C ALA A 151 14.72 -20.27 -21.88
N ALA A 152 14.68 -18.99 -21.50
CA ALA A 152 13.56 -18.09 -21.75
C ALA A 152 13.31 -17.88 -23.26
N GLN A 153 14.38 -17.69 -24.04
CA GLN A 153 14.28 -17.59 -25.51
C GLN A 153 13.71 -18.88 -26.13
N ALA A 154 14.18 -20.05 -25.70
CA ALA A 154 13.66 -21.34 -26.18
C ALA A 154 12.18 -21.55 -25.81
N PHE A 155 11.76 -21.10 -24.62
CA PHE A 155 10.37 -21.12 -24.22
C PHE A 155 9.50 -20.19 -25.08
N HIS A 156 9.95 -18.96 -25.33
CA HIS A 156 9.27 -18.00 -26.21
C HIS A 156 9.09 -18.55 -27.64
N GLU A 157 10.13 -19.16 -28.22
CA GLU A 157 10.02 -19.83 -29.52
C GLU A 157 8.98 -20.96 -29.52
N THR A 158 8.89 -21.70 -28.41
CA THR A 158 7.91 -22.78 -28.26
C THR A 158 6.49 -22.21 -28.15
N GLN A 159 6.30 -21.11 -27.44
CA GLN A 159 5.02 -20.41 -27.33
C GLN A 159 4.56 -19.87 -28.69
N MET A 160 5.47 -19.30 -29.49
CA MET A 160 5.17 -18.83 -30.84
C MET A 160 4.74 -19.99 -31.78
N LYS A 161 5.40 -21.15 -31.68
CA LYS A 161 4.99 -22.37 -32.42
C LYS A 161 3.61 -22.88 -31.98
N ALA A 162 3.32 -22.84 -30.69
CA ALA A 162 2.00 -23.20 -30.16
C ALA A 162 0.92 -22.24 -30.65
N GLY A 163 1.19 -20.93 -30.66
CA GLY A 163 0.28 -19.91 -31.19
C GLY A 163 -0.05 -20.11 -32.67
N ALA A 164 0.95 -20.44 -33.49
CA ALA A 164 0.73 -20.80 -34.90
C ALA A 164 -0.17 -22.03 -35.06
N CYS A 165 0.03 -23.08 -34.24
CA CYS A 165 -0.81 -24.27 -34.25
C CYS A 165 -2.27 -23.97 -33.87
N VAL A 166 -2.48 -23.10 -32.87
CA VAL A 166 -3.84 -22.66 -32.47
C VAL A 166 -4.51 -21.88 -33.61
N ALA A 167 -3.77 -21.03 -34.32
CA ALA A 167 -4.29 -20.30 -35.48
C ALA A 167 -4.70 -21.26 -36.62
N ASP A 168 -3.91 -22.30 -36.88
CA ASP A 168 -4.25 -23.34 -37.87
C ASP A 168 -5.51 -24.11 -37.47
N ILE A 169 -5.64 -24.49 -36.18
CA ILE A 169 -6.84 -25.15 -35.66
C ILE A 169 -8.07 -24.24 -35.82
N ARG A 170 -7.96 -22.95 -35.52
CA ARG A 170 -9.06 -22.00 -35.71
C ARG A 170 -9.48 -21.92 -37.18
N GLY A 171 -8.52 -21.83 -38.11
CA GLY A 171 -8.80 -21.86 -39.54
C GLY A 171 -9.54 -23.13 -40.00
N LEU A 172 -9.23 -24.29 -39.40
CA LEU A 172 -9.95 -25.54 -39.66
C LEU A 172 -11.38 -25.52 -39.11
N VAL A 173 -11.60 -24.96 -37.92
CA VAL A 173 -12.93 -24.81 -37.31
C VAL A 173 -13.80 -23.86 -38.12
N ASP A 174 -13.25 -22.72 -38.55
CA ASP A 174 -13.95 -21.75 -39.39
C ASP A 174 -14.35 -22.39 -40.73
N GLY A 175 -13.43 -23.14 -41.36
CA GLY A 175 -13.72 -23.90 -42.57
C GLY A 175 -14.80 -24.98 -42.40
N LEU A 176 -14.89 -25.61 -41.22
CA LEU A 176 -15.97 -26.55 -40.89
C LEU A 176 -17.32 -25.83 -40.74
N GLY A 177 -17.33 -24.62 -40.17
CA GLY A 177 -18.52 -23.78 -40.10
C GLY A 177 -19.05 -23.40 -41.48
N GLU A 178 -18.16 -22.99 -42.39
CA GLU A 178 -18.51 -22.73 -43.80
C GLU A 178 -19.06 -23.98 -44.51
N PHE A 179 -18.45 -25.14 -44.26
CA PHE A 179 -18.94 -26.41 -44.81
C PHE A 179 -20.33 -26.79 -44.29
N GLN A 180 -20.59 -26.60 -42.99
CA GLN A 180 -21.92 -26.83 -42.40
C GLN A 180 -22.99 -25.90 -43.00
N ASN A 181 -22.64 -24.63 -43.23
CA ASN A 181 -23.53 -23.68 -43.90
C ASN A 181 -23.81 -24.09 -45.36
N LEU A 182 -22.82 -24.63 -46.07
CA LEU A 182 -22.98 -25.17 -47.42
C LEU A 182 -23.91 -26.40 -47.43
N VAL A 183 -23.76 -27.30 -46.46
CA VAL A 183 -24.61 -28.50 -46.32
C VAL A 183 -26.04 -28.13 -45.93
N ALA A 184 -26.22 -27.14 -45.05
CA ALA A 184 -27.53 -26.62 -44.69
C ALA A 184 -28.25 -26.00 -45.91
N GLY A 185 -27.54 -25.26 -46.75
CA GLY A 185 -28.08 -24.70 -48.00
C GLY A 185 -28.47 -25.75 -49.05
N LEU A 186 -27.94 -26.97 -48.97
CA LEU A 186 -28.34 -28.10 -49.83
C LEU A 186 -29.58 -28.84 -49.30
N GLY A 187 -29.96 -28.64 -48.04
CA GLY A 187 -31.13 -29.24 -47.41
C GLY A 187 -32.48 -28.71 -47.92
N ASP A 188 -32.50 -27.51 -48.50
CA ASP A 188 -33.71 -26.87 -49.04
C ASP A 188 -34.16 -27.43 -50.40
N LEU A 189 -33.48 -28.45 -50.94
CA LEU A 189 -33.87 -29.15 -52.18
C LEU A 189 -34.57 -30.49 -51.95
N ALA A 190 -34.88 -30.87 -50.71
CA ALA A 190 -35.65 -32.09 -50.42
C ALA A 190 -37.17 -31.80 -50.44
N PRO A 191 -37.99 -32.50 -51.26
CA PRO A 191 -39.41 -32.24 -51.33
C PRO A 191 -40.14 -32.72 -50.07
N ALA A 192 -40.91 -31.82 -49.48
CA ALA A 192 -41.77 -32.07 -48.34
C ALA A 192 -42.80 -33.17 -48.66
N SER A 193 -42.66 -34.33 -48.02
CA SER A 193 -43.74 -35.30 -47.88
C SER A 193 -44.30 -35.25 -46.46
N SER A 194 -45.52 -34.72 -46.39
CA SER A 194 -46.45 -34.71 -45.28
C SER A 194 -46.51 -36.02 -44.49
N LEU A 195 -46.46 -35.95 -43.16
CA LEU A 195 -47.09 -36.94 -42.28
C LEU A 195 -47.48 -36.26 -40.96
N SER A 196 -48.78 -35.99 -40.86
CA SER A 196 -49.52 -35.64 -39.64
C SER A 196 -49.69 -36.88 -38.75
N GLY A 197 -49.53 -36.75 -37.43
CA GLY A 197 -49.99 -37.80 -36.52
C GLY A 197 -49.70 -37.60 -35.04
N ALA A 198 -50.78 -37.27 -34.30
CA ALA A 198 -51.13 -37.77 -32.96
C ALA A 198 -50.35 -37.33 -31.70
N SER A 199 -51.07 -36.51 -30.91
CA SER A 199 -51.30 -36.56 -29.46
C SER A 199 -50.61 -37.63 -28.60
N SER A 200 -50.09 -37.22 -27.44
CA SER A 200 -50.46 -37.83 -26.15
C SER A 200 -50.06 -36.93 -24.97
N SER A 201 -51.04 -36.65 -24.12
CA SER A 201 -50.96 -36.16 -22.75
C SER A 201 -50.08 -37.04 -21.85
N GLY A 202 -49.29 -36.43 -20.98
CA GLY A 202 -48.56 -37.09 -19.90
C GLY A 202 -48.54 -36.24 -18.64
N GLU A 203 -49.40 -36.61 -17.68
CA GLU A 203 -49.39 -36.17 -16.29
C GLU A 203 -48.16 -36.73 -15.54
N SER A 204 -47.54 -35.90 -14.71
CA SER A 204 -46.75 -36.27 -13.53
C SER A 204 -46.49 -34.98 -12.76
N GLY A 205 -46.74 -34.81 -11.46
CA GLY A 205 -46.90 -35.74 -10.36
C GLY A 205 -46.24 -35.03 -9.17
N GLN A 206 -47.03 -34.29 -8.40
CA GLN A 206 -46.59 -33.66 -7.14
C GLN A 206 -46.24 -34.74 -6.12
N VAL A 207 -45.05 -34.65 -5.54
CA VAL A 207 -44.64 -35.46 -4.38
C VAL A 207 -44.23 -34.48 -3.28
N GLU A 208 -45.09 -34.36 -2.27
CA GLU A 208 -44.69 -33.94 -0.93
C GLU A 208 -43.98 -35.09 -0.21
N PRO A 209 -43.14 -34.78 0.79
CA PRO A 209 -43.11 -35.64 1.96
C PRO A 209 -43.29 -34.83 3.26
N SER A 210 -44.31 -35.24 3.99
CA SER A 210 -44.55 -34.97 5.40
C SER A 210 -43.70 -35.88 6.30
N GLY A 211 -43.12 -35.30 7.35
CA GLY A 211 -43.17 -35.85 8.71
C GLY A 211 -42.17 -36.93 9.13
N GLY A 212 -41.29 -36.57 10.07
CA GLY A 212 -40.49 -37.52 10.86
C GLY A 212 -39.96 -36.86 12.13
N GLU A 213 -40.74 -36.92 13.21
CA GLU A 213 -40.30 -36.63 14.57
C GLU A 213 -39.34 -37.74 15.08
N SER A 214 -38.22 -37.37 15.68
CA SER A 214 -37.53 -38.24 16.64
C SER A 214 -36.73 -37.44 17.67
N SER A 215 -36.89 -37.86 18.91
CA SER A 215 -36.41 -37.28 20.16
C SER A 215 -34.95 -37.65 20.52
N SER A 216 -34.34 -36.73 21.26
CA SER A 216 -33.36 -36.91 22.36
C SER A 216 -31.97 -37.50 22.07
N SER A 217 -30.94 -36.66 22.24
CA SER A 217 -29.91 -36.90 23.26
C SER A 217 -29.12 -35.61 23.55
N SER A 218 -29.15 -35.20 24.81
CA SER A 218 -28.37 -34.11 25.40
C SER A 218 -26.90 -34.50 25.57
N LEU A 219 -26.01 -33.73 24.96
CA LEU A 219 -24.56 -33.71 25.21
C LEU A 219 -24.12 -32.26 25.50
N PRO A 220 -23.03 -32.07 26.27
CA PRO A 220 -22.71 -30.78 26.86
C PRO A 220 -22.26 -29.77 25.79
N ARG A 221 -22.84 -28.58 25.88
CA ARG A 221 -22.59 -27.42 25.05
C ARG A 221 -21.14 -26.96 25.26
N LEU A 222 -20.24 -27.39 24.38
CA LEU A 222 -18.97 -26.72 24.16
C LEU A 222 -19.29 -25.29 23.69
N GLU A 223 -18.64 -24.31 24.30
CA GLU A 223 -18.70 -22.92 23.87
C GLU A 223 -18.23 -22.85 22.42
N GLU A 224 -19.19 -22.70 21.50
CA GLU A 224 -18.93 -22.26 20.14
C GLU A 224 -18.21 -20.92 20.25
N THR A 225 -16.90 -20.94 20.03
CA THR A 225 -16.15 -19.76 19.62
C THR A 225 -16.90 -19.19 18.44
N ARG A 226 -17.59 -18.07 18.66
CA ARG A 226 -18.26 -17.29 17.61
C ARG A 226 -17.19 -16.94 16.57
N GLU A 227 -17.15 -17.71 15.50
CA GLU A 227 -16.44 -17.35 14.29
C GLU A 227 -17.00 -16.00 13.85
N THR A 228 -16.11 -15.02 13.73
CA THR A 228 -16.47 -13.68 13.31
C THR A 228 -16.60 -13.75 11.79
N PRO A 229 -17.79 -13.53 11.21
CA PRO A 229 -17.96 -13.68 9.78
C PRO A 229 -17.11 -12.64 9.04
N ALA A 230 -16.37 -13.10 8.03
CA ALA A 230 -15.46 -12.29 7.24
C ALA A 230 -16.23 -11.18 6.49
N SER A 231 -15.67 -9.98 6.46
CA SER A 231 -16.17 -8.90 5.60
C SER A 231 -15.99 -9.29 4.14
N HIS A 232 -17.07 -9.37 3.36
CA HIS A 232 -17.02 -9.62 1.93
C HIS A 232 -16.33 -8.45 1.22
N LEU A 233 -15.31 -8.70 0.42
CA LEU A 233 -14.75 -7.70 -0.50
C LEU A 233 -15.50 -7.81 -1.84
N VAL A 234 -15.75 -6.71 -2.55
CA VAL A 234 -16.35 -6.76 -3.90
C VAL A 234 -15.33 -6.29 -4.93
N GLU A 235 -15.25 -7.04 -6.00
CA GLU A 235 -13.99 -7.58 -6.48
C GLU A 235 -13.69 -7.11 -7.89
N ALA A 236 -13.45 -5.81 -8.01
CA ALA A 236 -13.35 -5.14 -9.29
C ALA A 236 -14.73 -5.09 -9.98
N TRP A 237 -15.46 -4.08 -9.55
CA TRP A 237 -16.71 -3.70 -10.15
C TRP A 237 -16.47 -2.95 -11.46
N ARG A 238 -17.09 -3.45 -12.53
CA ARG A 238 -17.26 -2.71 -13.79
C ARG A 238 -18.69 -2.19 -13.83
N PRO A 239 -18.91 -0.86 -13.85
CA PRO A 239 -20.22 -0.29 -14.05
C PRO A 239 -20.77 -0.81 -15.36
N SER A 240 -21.90 -1.53 -15.32
CA SER A 240 -22.74 -1.66 -16.50
C SER A 240 -23.30 -0.27 -16.76
N LEU A 241 -22.88 0.38 -17.86
CA LEU A 241 -23.32 1.72 -18.27
C LEU A 241 -24.82 1.79 -18.67
N GLY A 242 -25.67 0.88 -18.18
CA GLY A 242 -27.11 0.89 -18.42
C GLY A 242 -27.82 2.01 -17.64
N ASP A 243 -29.15 2.08 -17.77
CA ASP A 243 -30.08 3.06 -17.14
C ASP A 243 -30.12 3.00 -15.58
N GLY A 244 -29.00 2.70 -14.95
CA GLY A 244 -28.83 2.53 -13.51
C GLY A 244 -29.16 3.81 -12.73
N ARG A 245 -29.46 3.59 -11.45
CA ARG A 245 -29.63 4.65 -10.45
C ARG A 245 -28.47 5.64 -10.57
N LYS A 246 -28.76 6.94 -10.68
CA LYS A 246 -27.72 7.98 -10.50
C LYS A 246 -27.46 8.17 -9.02
N ALA A 247 -26.19 8.22 -8.62
CA ALA A 247 -25.80 8.52 -7.25
C ALA A 247 -25.07 9.87 -7.20
N THR A 248 -25.36 10.68 -6.19
CA THR A 248 -24.64 11.96 -5.99
C THR A 248 -23.34 11.72 -5.24
N CYS A 249 -22.27 12.41 -5.63
CA CYS A 249 -20.98 12.30 -4.96
C CYS A 249 -20.40 13.67 -4.64
N ALA A 250 -20.12 13.90 -3.35
CA ALA A 250 -19.32 15.02 -2.90
C ALA A 250 -17.83 14.70 -2.95
N VAL A 251 -16.99 15.73 -2.99
CA VAL A 251 -15.54 15.58 -2.83
C VAL A 251 -15.01 16.62 -1.85
N CYS A 252 -14.04 16.25 -1.02
CA CYS A 252 -13.33 17.20 -0.19
C CYS A 252 -11.83 17.25 -0.50
N SER A 253 -11.24 18.42 -0.30
CA SER A 253 -9.82 18.69 -0.50
C SER A 253 -9.33 19.71 0.53
N THR A 254 -8.08 19.55 0.98
CA THR A 254 -7.43 20.48 1.90
C THR A 254 -6.48 21.37 1.11
N LEU A 255 -6.78 22.67 1.07
CA LEU A 255 -6.05 23.66 0.30
C LEU A 255 -5.22 24.55 1.21
N ARG A 256 -3.89 24.48 1.10
CA ARG A 256 -2.98 25.41 1.76
C ARG A 256 -2.78 26.66 0.91
N LEU A 257 -3.09 27.82 1.44
CA LEU A 257 -2.99 29.09 0.71
C LEU A 257 -1.60 29.74 0.82
N THR A 258 -0.83 29.45 1.87
CA THR A 258 0.46 30.08 2.10
C THR A 258 1.65 29.19 1.72
N GLY A 259 2.80 29.84 1.51
CA GLY A 259 4.06 29.19 1.19
C GLY A 259 4.18 28.54 -0.20
N TYR A 260 3.12 28.55 -1.01
CA TYR A 260 3.15 28.20 -2.43
C TYR A 260 3.13 29.46 -3.32
N PRO A 261 3.69 29.40 -4.54
CA PRO A 261 3.73 30.56 -5.43
C PRO A 261 2.34 30.88 -6.01
N TRP A 262 1.89 32.10 -5.75
CA TRP A 262 0.71 32.73 -6.34
C TRP A 262 1.13 33.49 -7.62
N PRO A 263 0.36 33.47 -8.73
CA PRO A 263 -1.03 33.04 -8.87
C PRO A 263 -1.24 31.57 -9.26
N GLY A 264 -0.17 30.77 -9.38
CA GLY A 264 -0.29 29.38 -9.85
C GLY A 264 -1.34 28.58 -9.07
N VAL A 265 -1.36 28.70 -7.73
CA VAL A 265 -2.29 27.95 -6.88
C VAL A 265 -3.73 28.31 -7.18
N LEU A 266 -4.01 29.59 -7.43
CA LEU A 266 -5.34 30.06 -7.80
C LEU A 266 -5.83 29.38 -9.08
N HIS A 267 -5.00 29.39 -10.12
CA HIS A 267 -5.35 28.83 -11.41
C HIS A 267 -5.57 27.32 -11.31
N THR A 268 -4.70 26.60 -10.59
CA THR A 268 -4.84 25.17 -10.35
C THR A 268 -6.11 24.86 -9.55
N ALA A 269 -6.41 25.60 -8.48
CA ALA A 269 -7.60 25.35 -7.67
C ALA A 269 -8.90 25.56 -8.47
N VAL A 270 -8.95 26.59 -9.32
CA VAL A 270 -10.09 26.83 -10.22
C VAL A 270 -10.22 25.71 -11.25
N ALA A 271 -9.12 25.34 -11.92
CA ALA A 271 -9.12 24.26 -12.90
C ALA A 271 -9.50 22.91 -12.29
N TRP A 272 -9.01 22.62 -11.08
CA TRP A 272 -9.33 21.43 -10.32
C TRP A 272 -10.83 21.39 -9.97
N ALA A 273 -11.39 22.50 -9.48
CA ALA A 273 -12.82 22.57 -9.20
C ALA A 273 -13.66 22.39 -10.47
N ASP A 274 -13.28 23.04 -11.58
CA ASP A 274 -13.96 22.91 -12.87
C ASP A 274 -13.95 21.49 -13.42
N HIS A 275 -12.82 20.80 -13.34
CA HIS A 275 -12.68 19.41 -13.75
C HIS A 275 -13.66 18.52 -12.99
N HIS A 276 -13.67 18.60 -11.66
CA HIS A 276 -14.52 17.73 -10.84
C HIS A 276 -16.01 18.08 -10.95
N LEU A 277 -16.36 19.36 -11.08
CA LEU A 277 -17.74 19.76 -11.37
C LEU A 277 -18.21 19.22 -12.74
N THR A 278 -17.33 19.24 -13.74
CA THR A 278 -17.62 18.68 -15.08
C THR A 278 -17.81 17.18 -15.04
N LEU A 279 -17.04 16.47 -14.21
CA LEU A 279 -17.26 15.05 -13.93
C LEU A 279 -18.54 14.78 -13.12
N GLY A 280 -19.28 15.79 -12.67
CA GLY A 280 -20.54 15.61 -11.96
C GLY A 280 -20.40 15.42 -10.44
N PHE A 281 -19.25 15.75 -9.85
CA PHE A 281 -19.14 15.88 -8.40
C PHE A 281 -19.90 17.13 -7.91
N GLY A 282 -20.51 17.03 -6.75
CA GLY A 282 -21.19 18.14 -6.10
C GLY A 282 -21.93 17.71 -4.83
N PRO A 283 -21.73 18.41 -3.69
CA PRO A 283 -20.87 19.58 -3.48
C PRO A 283 -19.36 19.28 -3.42
N ILE A 284 -18.54 20.28 -3.70
CA ILE A 284 -17.10 20.28 -3.47
C ILE A 284 -16.78 21.06 -2.20
N PHE A 285 -16.10 20.45 -1.24
CA PHE A 285 -15.64 21.11 -0.01
C PHE A 285 -14.15 21.42 -0.09
N LEU A 286 -13.80 22.72 -0.08
CA LEU A 286 -12.42 23.19 -0.04
C LEU A 286 -12.11 23.74 1.34
N PHE A 287 -11.32 22.98 2.10
CA PHE A 287 -10.85 23.32 3.44
C PHE A 287 -9.63 24.21 3.34
N LEU A 288 -9.76 25.50 3.71
CA LEU A 288 -8.71 26.51 3.55
C LEU A 288 -7.75 26.44 4.74
N ASP A 289 -6.68 25.66 4.57
CA ASP A 289 -5.61 25.55 5.55
C ASP A 289 -4.72 26.79 5.49
N GLU A 290 -4.51 27.39 6.66
CA GLU A 290 -3.82 28.65 6.89
C GLU A 290 -4.56 29.90 6.39
N PRO A 291 -4.90 30.85 7.28
CA PRO A 291 -5.63 32.04 6.91
C PRO A 291 -4.76 32.98 6.06
N ASP A 292 -5.29 33.41 4.92
CA ASP A 292 -4.69 34.44 4.06
C ASP A 292 -5.82 35.24 3.40
N PRO A 293 -6.30 36.34 4.04
CA PRO A 293 -7.49 37.04 3.59
C PRO A 293 -7.44 37.54 2.14
N GLU A 294 -6.24 37.89 1.65
CA GLU A 294 -6.06 38.33 0.27
C GLU A 294 -6.25 37.18 -0.71
N LYS A 295 -5.62 36.02 -0.45
CA LYS A 295 -5.76 34.84 -1.30
C LYS A 295 -7.14 34.20 -1.18
N GLU A 296 -7.73 34.18 0.00
CA GLU A 296 -9.11 33.73 0.22
C GLU A 296 -10.10 34.57 -0.58
N SER A 297 -9.95 35.89 -0.55
CA SER A 297 -10.78 36.81 -1.34
C SER A 297 -10.60 36.60 -2.84
N ALA A 298 -9.36 36.43 -3.30
CA ALA A 298 -9.05 36.14 -4.70
C ALA A 298 -9.64 34.79 -5.16
N LEU A 299 -9.51 33.75 -4.34
CA LEU A 299 -10.07 32.42 -4.60
C LEU A 299 -11.61 32.46 -4.64
N ARG A 300 -12.24 33.12 -3.67
CA ARG A 300 -13.69 33.31 -3.60
C ARG A 300 -14.20 34.08 -4.81
N THR A 301 -13.47 35.10 -5.26
CA THR A 301 -13.81 35.86 -6.48
C THR A 301 -13.72 34.99 -7.72
N ALA A 302 -12.62 34.22 -7.87
CA ALA A 302 -12.40 33.35 -9.04
C ALA A 302 -13.42 32.19 -9.11
N LEU A 303 -13.78 31.63 -7.96
CA LEU A 303 -14.80 30.58 -7.85
C LEU A 303 -16.23 31.13 -7.73
N GLY A 304 -16.43 32.45 -7.75
CA GLY A 304 -17.71 33.12 -7.44
C GLY A 304 -18.96 32.51 -8.09
N PRO A 305 -18.97 32.22 -9.41
CA PRO A 305 -20.12 31.57 -10.06
C PRO A 305 -20.46 30.18 -9.50
N ARG A 306 -19.48 29.45 -8.96
CA ARG A 306 -19.61 28.09 -8.41
C ARG A 306 -20.00 28.12 -6.95
N VAL A 307 -19.43 29.05 -6.20
CA VAL A 307 -19.76 29.28 -4.79
C VAL A 307 -21.21 29.78 -4.64
N GLY A 308 -21.65 30.70 -5.51
CA GLY A 308 -23.02 31.22 -5.48
C GLY A 308 -24.10 30.19 -5.82
N ASN A 309 -23.73 29.06 -6.44
CA ASN A 309 -24.63 27.95 -6.78
C ASN A 309 -24.51 26.78 -5.79
N ASP A 310 -23.86 26.96 -4.64
CA ASP A 310 -23.60 25.92 -3.64
C ASP A 310 -22.82 24.69 -4.16
N ALA A 311 -22.21 24.81 -5.35
CA ALA A 311 -21.47 23.73 -5.99
C ALA A 311 -20.07 23.57 -5.37
N VAL A 312 -19.49 24.68 -4.90
CA VAL A 312 -18.21 24.71 -4.17
C VAL A 312 -18.40 25.48 -2.87
N GLU A 313 -17.99 24.86 -1.77
CA GLU A 313 -18.03 25.44 -0.44
C GLU A 313 -16.60 25.69 0.05
N LEU A 314 -16.30 26.94 0.35
CA LEU A 314 -15.02 27.37 0.92
C LEU A 314 -15.15 27.39 2.44
N ILE A 315 -14.42 26.52 3.12
CA ILE A 315 -14.50 26.35 4.58
C ILE A 315 -13.29 27.03 5.18
N GLU A 316 -13.54 28.12 5.90
CA GLU A 316 -12.50 28.95 6.49
C GLU A 316 -11.91 28.29 7.74
N ARG A 317 -10.66 28.64 8.07
CA ARG A 317 -9.90 28.00 9.16
C ARG A 317 -10.66 27.97 10.49
N ALA A 318 -11.30 29.07 10.88
CA ALA A 318 -12.06 29.13 12.13
C ALA A 318 -13.27 28.16 12.13
N GLU A 319 -13.90 27.99 10.97
CA GLU A 319 -15.02 27.06 10.80
C GLU A 319 -14.54 25.61 10.81
N MET A 320 -13.38 25.32 10.21
CA MET A 320 -12.74 24.00 10.30
C MET A 320 -12.44 23.63 11.75
N GLU A 321 -11.81 24.55 12.49
CA GLU A 321 -11.41 24.30 13.89
C GLU A 321 -12.60 24.05 14.81
N ALA A 322 -13.70 24.79 14.62
CA ALA A 322 -14.95 24.53 15.33
C ALA A 322 -15.51 23.13 15.00
N ALA A 323 -15.58 22.78 13.71
CA ALA A 323 -16.08 21.48 13.27
C ALA A 323 -15.19 20.31 13.73
N TRP A 324 -13.87 20.53 13.84
CA TRP A 324 -12.95 19.52 14.34
C TRP A 324 -13.20 19.22 15.82
N GLN A 325 -13.43 20.23 16.65
CA GLN A 325 -13.74 20.04 18.07
C GLN A 325 -15.06 19.27 18.28
N GLU A 326 -15.99 19.37 17.33
CA GLU A 326 -17.24 18.63 17.33
C GLU A 326 -17.08 17.16 16.88
N ALA A 327 -15.91 16.74 16.41
CA ALA A 327 -15.65 15.37 15.96
C ALA A 327 -15.51 14.35 17.11
N GLY A 328 -15.67 14.77 18.37
CA GLY A 328 -15.71 13.90 19.55
C GLY A 328 -14.42 13.12 19.75
N GLN A 329 -14.52 11.80 19.89
CA GLN A 329 -13.36 10.92 20.11
C GLN A 329 -12.25 11.11 19.06
N LEU A 330 -12.60 11.39 17.80
CA LEU A 330 -11.60 11.61 16.76
C LEU A 330 -10.75 12.86 17.02
N TRP A 331 -11.34 13.89 17.63
CA TRP A 331 -10.63 15.09 18.09
C TRP A 331 -9.77 14.82 19.31
N ASP A 332 -10.26 14.02 20.26
CA ASP A 332 -9.47 13.63 21.44
C ASP A 332 -8.18 12.88 21.02
N GLU A 333 -8.24 12.10 19.95
CA GLU A 333 -7.11 11.33 19.42
C GLU A 333 -6.18 12.15 18.51
N LEU A 334 -6.71 13.02 17.64
CA LEU A 334 -5.93 13.69 16.59
C LEU A 334 -5.71 15.19 16.82
N GLY A 335 -6.43 15.80 17.76
CA GLY A 335 -6.48 17.26 17.94
C GLY A 335 -5.13 17.87 18.33
N SER A 336 -4.30 17.15 19.09
CA SER A 336 -2.93 17.59 19.41
C SER A 336 -2.01 17.63 18.19
N GLU A 337 -2.28 16.78 17.20
CA GLU A 337 -1.42 16.59 16.03
C GLU A 337 -1.73 17.56 14.89
N VAL A 338 -2.89 18.22 14.92
CA VAL A 338 -3.34 19.18 13.87
C VAL A 338 -2.32 20.29 13.59
N GLY A 339 -1.49 20.67 14.55
CA GLY A 339 -0.45 21.69 14.35
C GLY A 339 0.77 21.22 13.55
N HIS A 340 1.00 19.91 13.50
CA HIS A 340 2.26 19.31 13.03
C HIS A 340 2.06 18.28 11.91
N GLU A 341 0.91 17.63 11.88
CA GLU A 341 0.62 16.51 10.98
C GLU A 341 -0.53 16.87 10.03
N VAL A 342 -0.19 16.98 8.73
CA VAL A 342 -1.18 17.24 7.68
C VAL A 342 -2.24 16.13 7.64
N THR A 343 -1.82 14.89 7.89
CA THR A 343 -2.71 13.73 7.93
C THR A 343 -3.84 13.90 8.94
N ALA A 344 -3.54 14.38 10.15
CA ALA A 344 -4.54 14.62 11.18
C ALA A 344 -5.60 15.64 10.74
N LYS A 345 -5.17 16.75 10.11
CA LYS A 345 -6.07 17.75 9.52
C LYS A 345 -6.97 17.14 8.45
N GLN A 346 -6.40 16.37 7.53
CA GLN A 346 -7.13 15.78 6.41
C GLN A 346 -8.18 14.78 6.89
N ILE A 347 -7.88 13.97 7.93
CA ILE A 347 -8.84 13.05 8.55
C ILE A 347 -10.00 13.82 9.19
N LEU A 348 -9.72 14.87 9.96
CA LEU A 348 -10.75 15.69 10.59
C LEU A 348 -11.58 16.49 9.57
N ASN A 349 -10.97 16.92 8.46
CA ASN A 349 -11.68 17.53 7.33
C ASN A 349 -12.63 16.55 6.65
N CYS A 350 -12.24 15.28 6.51
CA CYS A 350 -13.13 14.24 6.01
C CYS A 350 -14.33 14.01 6.95
N ALA A 351 -14.09 14.03 8.27
CA ALA A 351 -15.17 13.97 9.27
C ALA A 351 -16.13 15.17 9.14
N SER A 352 -15.59 16.38 9.02
CA SER A 352 -16.38 17.61 8.83
C SER A 352 -17.20 17.57 7.53
N ALA A 353 -16.60 17.16 6.41
CA ALA A 353 -17.29 17.02 5.13
C ALA A 353 -18.45 16.01 5.21
N ARG A 354 -18.26 14.90 5.93
CA ARG A 354 -19.32 13.93 6.21
C ARG A 354 -20.48 14.56 6.97
N SER A 355 -20.19 15.26 8.06
CA SER A 355 -21.20 15.94 8.86
C SER A 355 -21.97 16.98 8.04
N ARG A 356 -21.30 17.73 7.16
CA ARG A 356 -21.95 18.68 6.24
C ARG A 356 -22.87 17.99 5.24
N CYS A 357 -22.45 16.87 4.66
CA CYS A 357 -23.31 16.08 3.77
C CYS A 357 -24.57 15.60 4.51
N GLN A 358 -24.45 15.22 5.78
CA GLN A 358 -25.57 14.75 6.60
C GLN A 358 -26.50 15.89 7.05
N ALA A 359 -25.96 17.06 7.41
CA ALA A 359 -26.71 18.19 7.94
C ALA A 359 -27.52 18.95 6.88
N ALA A 360 -27.06 18.96 5.62
CA ALA A 360 -27.54 19.92 4.63
C ALA A 360 -28.88 19.59 3.94
N HIS A 361 -29.61 18.53 4.33
CA HIS A 361 -30.68 17.92 3.51
C HIS A 361 -30.25 17.61 2.06
N ARG A 362 -28.95 17.71 1.77
CA ARG A 362 -28.37 17.38 0.48
C ARG A 362 -28.25 15.87 0.49
N GLN A 363 -29.07 15.22 -0.34
CA GLN A 363 -28.97 13.78 -0.53
C GLN A 363 -27.66 13.52 -1.29
N VAL A 364 -26.58 13.31 -0.54
CA VAL A 364 -25.27 12.89 -1.03
C VAL A 364 -25.14 11.39 -0.75
N ASP A 365 -25.04 10.57 -1.79
CA ASP A 365 -24.88 9.13 -1.62
C ASP A 365 -23.42 8.77 -1.25
N TRP A 366 -22.44 9.47 -1.84
CA TRP A 366 -21.01 9.17 -1.71
C TRP A 366 -20.16 10.40 -1.36
N LEU A 367 -19.08 10.21 -0.62
CA LEU A 367 -18.06 11.22 -0.35
C LEU A 367 -16.69 10.71 -0.78
N LEU A 368 -16.05 11.36 -1.76
CA LEU A 368 -14.65 11.17 -2.11
C LEU A 368 -13.76 11.99 -1.16
N CYS A 369 -12.88 11.30 -0.44
CA CYS A 369 -12.16 11.86 0.69
C CYS A 369 -10.78 12.37 0.29
N ASN A 370 -10.52 13.64 0.63
CA ASN A 370 -9.22 14.30 0.59
C ASN A 370 -8.44 14.05 -0.72
N LEU A 371 -9.03 14.50 -1.82
CA LEU A 371 -8.39 14.53 -3.12
C LEU A 371 -7.56 15.82 -3.22
N ASP A 372 -6.24 15.70 -3.25
CA ASP A 372 -5.33 16.84 -3.19
C ASP A 372 -5.38 17.63 -4.52
N LEU A 373 -4.89 18.89 -4.53
CA LEU A 373 -4.89 19.70 -5.76
C LEU A 373 -3.96 19.17 -6.84
N ASP A 374 -3.02 18.30 -6.49
CA ASP A 374 -2.22 17.53 -7.41
C ASP A 374 -2.92 16.26 -7.93
N GLU A 375 -4.18 16.04 -7.60
CA GLU A 375 -4.89 14.81 -7.95
C GLU A 375 -6.19 15.13 -8.70
N ALA A 376 -6.45 14.39 -9.78
CA ALA A 376 -7.73 14.46 -10.49
C ALA A 376 -8.34 13.07 -10.64
N MET A 377 -9.64 12.97 -10.44
CA MET A 377 -10.37 11.77 -10.79
C MET A 377 -10.49 11.63 -12.30
N PHE A 378 -10.54 10.39 -12.78
CA PHE A 378 -11.03 10.05 -14.10
C PHE A 378 -11.92 8.81 -14.03
N PHE A 379 -12.85 8.70 -14.97
CA PHE A 379 -13.74 7.55 -15.10
C PHE A 379 -13.72 7.06 -16.54
N PHE A 380 -13.97 5.76 -16.73
CA PHE A 380 -14.22 5.19 -18.06
C PHE A 380 -15.67 5.37 -18.51
N GLY A 381 -16.53 5.85 -17.61
CA GLY A 381 -17.92 6.24 -17.88
C GLY A 381 -18.09 7.75 -18.03
N PRO A 382 -19.32 8.21 -18.34
CA PRO A 382 -19.57 9.60 -18.70
C PRO A 382 -19.40 10.58 -17.55
N ASP A 383 -19.71 10.16 -16.32
CA ASP A 383 -19.68 11.02 -15.13
C ASP A 383 -19.59 10.21 -13.82
N ALA A 384 -19.29 10.91 -12.74
CA ALA A 384 -19.27 10.41 -11.37
C ALA A 384 -20.63 9.82 -10.98
N GLN A 385 -21.74 10.40 -11.44
CA GLN A 385 -23.07 9.96 -11.02
C GLN A 385 -23.40 8.56 -11.53
N SER A 386 -23.01 8.28 -12.77
CA SER A 386 -23.15 6.99 -13.43
C SER A 386 -22.17 5.99 -12.85
N HIS A 387 -20.96 6.42 -12.54
CA HIS A 387 -19.97 5.61 -11.82
C HIS A 387 -20.54 5.19 -10.46
N PHE A 388 -20.69 6.10 -9.51
CA PHE A 388 -21.17 5.78 -8.16
C PHE A 388 -22.58 5.16 -8.12
N GLY A 389 -23.39 5.44 -9.15
CA GLY A 389 -24.71 4.89 -9.34
C GLY A 389 -24.76 3.40 -9.65
N ALA A 390 -23.75 2.91 -10.37
CA ALA A 390 -23.60 1.49 -10.67
C ALA A 390 -22.81 0.73 -9.60
N ALA A 391 -22.24 1.40 -8.60
CA ALA A 391 -21.50 0.75 -7.52
C ALA A 391 -22.38 -0.29 -6.79
N PRO A 392 -21.85 -1.49 -6.47
CA PRO A 392 -22.60 -2.57 -5.82
C PRO A 392 -23.34 -2.05 -4.58
N GLU A 393 -24.58 -2.48 -4.35
CA GLU A 393 -25.42 -1.93 -3.27
C GLU A 393 -24.81 -2.12 -1.88
N ASP A 394 -24.08 -3.23 -1.70
CA ASP A 394 -23.33 -3.59 -0.50
C ASP A 394 -21.95 -2.93 -0.43
N ALA A 395 -21.46 -2.33 -1.52
CA ALA A 395 -20.21 -1.59 -1.52
C ALA A 395 -20.39 -0.28 -0.74
N TRP A 396 -19.68 -0.18 0.36
CA TRP A 396 -19.67 1.03 1.21
C TRP A 396 -18.42 1.87 1.00
N GLN A 397 -17.39 1.32 0.37
CA GLN A 397 -16.14 2.03 0.10
C GLN A 397 -15.57 1.63 -1.25
N ILE A 398 -14.99 2.58 -1.96
CA ILE A 398 -14.23 2.36 -3.20
C ILE A 398 -12.86 3.01 -3.04
N VAL A 399 -11.79 2.24 -3.25
CA VAL A 399 -10.40 2.69 -3.19
C VAL A 399 -9.86 2.77 -4.63
N TYR A 400 -9.50 3.96 -5.06
CA TYR A 400 -8.94 4.25 -6.37
C TYR A 400 -7.42 4.27 -6.33
N LEU A 401 -6.77 3.72 -7.35
CA LEU A 401 -5.32 3.77 -7.46
C LEU A 401 -4.85 5.07 -8.10
N ASN A 402 -3.69 5.55 -7.65
CA ASN A 402 -3.02 6.70 -8.23
C ASN A 402 -2.18 6.30 -9.45
N HIS A 403 -2.17 7.13 -10.48
CA HIS A 403 -1.32 7.03 -11.67
C HIS A 403 -0.54 8.33 -11.79
N GLU A 404 0.78 8.24 -11.82
CA GLU A 404 1.63 9.41 -11.66
C GLU A 404 1.93 10.06 -13.01
N ALA A 405 1.64 11.36 -13.14
CA ALA A 405 1.92 12.11 -14.35
C ALA A 405 3.41 12.19 -14.64
N VAL A 406 3.77 12.04 -15.91
CA VAL A 406 5.12 12.20 -16.44
C VAL A 406 5.11 13.06 -17.70
N THR A 407 6.30 13.51 -18.11
CA THR A 407 6.51 14.17 -19.39
C THR A 407 7.58 13.46 -20.19
N ALA A 408 7.42 13.44 -21.51
CA ALA A 408 8.52 13.07 -22.40
C ALA A 408 9.63 14.12 -22.29
N GLU A 409 10.88 13.67 -22.28
CA GLU A 409 12.04 14.56 -22.18
C GLU A 409 12.04 15.61 -23.32
N GLY A 410 12.19 16.88 -22.94
CA GLY A 410 12.28 18.01 -23.88
C GLY A 410 10.95 18.58 -24.37
N GLU A 411 9.80 18.07 -23.91
CA GLU A 411 8.51 18.69 -24.23
C GLU A 411 8.27 19.97 -23.41
N PRO A 412 7.83 21.06 -24.07
CA PRO A 412 7.60 22.33 -23.39
C PRO A 412 6.45 22.23 -22.38
N HIS A 413 6.59 22.96 -21.28
CA HIS A 413 5.51 23.12 -20.32
C HIS A 413 4.43 24.04 -20.90
N GLY A 414 3.18 23.60 -20.87
CA GLY A 414 2.02 24.46 -21.18
C GLY A 414 1.60 25.34 -19.99
N ASP A 415 0.36 25.83 -20.02
CA ASP A 415 -0.15 26.79 -19.02
C ASP A 415 -0.73 26.16 -17.74
N THR A 416 -1.40 24.98 -17.82
CA THR A 416 -1.90 24.24 -16.64
C THR A 416 -1.58 22.74 -16.68
N TRP A 417 -1.27 22.15 -15.53
CA TRP A 417 -0.79 20.75 -15.44
C TRP A 417 -1.82 19.71 -15.89
N PHE A 418 -3.11 19.94 -15.58
CA PHE A 418 -4.22 19.08 -16.01
C PHE A 418 -4.38 18.99 -17.52
N GLY A 419 -4.03 20.06 -18.27
CA GLY A 419 -4.10 20.07 -19.72
C GLY A 419 -2.80 19.65 -20.42
N GLN A 420 -1.68 19.57 -19.67
CA GLN A 420 -0.35 19.36 -20.22
C GLN A 420 0.09 17.90 -20.20
N ASN A 421 -0.11 17.24 -19.08
CA ASN A 421 0.39 15.90 -18.90
C ASN A 421 -0.71 14.93 -19.31
N ASN A 422 -0.49 14.30 -20.46
CA ASN A 422 -1.31 13.19 -20.91
C ASN A 422 -0.58 11.85 -20.78
N LEU A 423 0.57 11.79 -20.10
CA LEU A 423 1.32 10.55 -19.89
C LEU A 423 1.36 10.24 -18.40
N PHE A 424 1.07 8.98 -18.04
CA PHE A 424 1.01 8.55 -16.66
C PHE A 424 1.72 7.23 -16.46
N LYS A 425 2.56 7.15 -15.43
CA LYS A 425 3.05 5.89 -14.87
C LYS A 425 1.88 5.14 -14.27
N VAL A 426 1.70 3.91 -14.72
CA VAL A 426 0.62 3.08 -14.20
C VAL A 426 1.04 2.45 -12.88
N SER A 427 0.13 2.47 -11.91
CA SER A 427 0.36 1.80 -10.63
C SER A 427 0.69 0.32 -10.87
N PRO A 428 1.79 -0.20 -10.30
CA PRO A 428 2.14 -1.61 -10.43
C PRO A 428 1.03 -2.55 -9.94
N LEU A 429 0.18 -2.08 -9.02
CA LEU A 429 -0.96 -2.83 -8.51
C LEU A 429 -2.03 -3.14 -9.56
N LEU A 430 -2.08 -2.39 -10.66
CA LEU A 430 -3.00 -2.74 -11.75
C LEU A 430 -2.52 -3.96 -12.54
N LYS A 431 -1.25 -4.38 -12.40
CA LYS A 431 -0.72 -5.56 -13.10
C LYS A 431 -0.19 -6.64 -12.16
N ALA A 432 0.10 -6.32 -10.90
CA ALA A 432 0.52 -7.28 -9.88
C ALA A 432 -0.73 -7.83 -9.15
N PRO A 433 -1.09 -9.10 -9.36
CA PRO A 433 -2.34 -9.71 -8.92
C PRO A 433 -2.31 -10.22 -7.48
N PHE A 434 -1.41 -9.83 -6.59
CA PHE A 434 -1.43 -10.39 -5.24
C PHE A 434 -1.05 -9.37 -4.17
N ILE A 435 -2.02 -9.12 -3.27
CA ILE A 435 -1.81 -8.57 -1.93
C ILE A 435 -2.28 -9.68 -0.98
N SER A 436 -1.39 -10.60 -0.59
CA SER A 436 -1.78 -11.81 0.16
C SER A 436 -2.04 -11.55 1.63
N GLU A 437 -1.35 -10.58 2.21
CA GLU A 437 -1.64 -10.14 3.57
C GLU A 437 -2.61 -8.99 3.45
N ARG A 438 -3.81 -9.19 4.01
CA ARG A 438 -4.69 -8.14 4.55
C ARG A 438 -3.93 -6.83 4.60
N PHE A 439 -4.35 -5.79 3.89
CA PHE A 439 -3.89 -4.42 4.17
C PHE A 439 -3.89 -4.28 5.70
N PRO A 440 -2.74 -4.39 6.38
CA PRO A 440 -2.83 -4.86 7.75
C PRO A 440 -3.42 -3.71 8.56
N GLN A 441 -4.18 -4.03 9.60
CA GLN A 441 -4.90 -2.99 10.33
C GLN A 441 -3.91 -1.91 10.82
N GLY A 442 -3.94 -0.72 10.21
CA GLY A 442 -2.97 0.35 10.48
C GLY A 442 -2.12 0.73 9.27
N ASP A 443 -0.85 1.10 9.53
CA ASP A 443 0.09 1.70 8.57
C ASP A 443 1.09 0.71 7.95
N SER A 444 0.94 -0.58 8.25
CA SER A 444 1.79 -1.66 7.74
C SER A 444 1.73 -1.80 6.21
N GLU A 445 2.87 -2.11 5.61
CA GLU A 445 3.04 -2.12 4.15
C GLU A 445 2.30 -3.31 3.50
N PRO A 446 1.57 -3.08 2.41
CA PRO A 446 0.98 -4.17 1.63
C PRO A 446 2.08 -4.98 0.95
N GLN A 447 2.11 -6.28 1.23
CA GLN A 447 3.03 -7.18 0.57
C GLN A 447 2.54 -7.49 -0.85
N LEU A 448 3.27 -6.99 -1.85
CA LEU A 448 3.10 -7.41 -3.23
C LEU A 448 3.67 -8.82 -3.39
N LEU A 449 2.83 -9.84 -3.57
CA LEU A 449 3.35 -11.13 -4.02
C LEU A 449 3.46 -11.19 -5.54
N ARG A 450 4.40 -12.01 -6.00
CA ARG A 450 4.47 -12.36 -7.41
C ARG A 450 3.27 -13.25 -7.79
N PRO A 451 2.63 -12.98 -8.93
CA PRO A 451 1.62 -13.87 -9.50
C PRO A 451 2.14 -15.30 -9.63
N PRO A 452 1.26 -16.31 -9.48
CA PRO A 452 1.60 -17.70 -9.82
C PRO A 452 1.98 -17.89 -11.29
N ASP A 453 1.44 -17.07 -12.19
CA ASP A 453 1.66 -17.15 -13.65
C ASP A 453 2.74 -16.17 -14.17
N GLY A 454 3.38 -15.40 -13.26
CA GLY A 454 4.36 -14.37 -13.59
C GLY A 454 3.77 -13.12 -14.28
N SER A 455 2.44 -12.96 -14.37
CA SER A 455 1.83 -11.80 -15.04
C SER A 455 2.18 -10.49 -14.31
N GLY A 456 2.92 -9.57 -14.94
CA GLY A 456 3.31 -8.31 -14.29
C GLY A 456 4.58 -8.39 -13.46
N ASP A 457 5.29 -9.52 -13.44
CA ASP A 457 6.66 -9.60 -12.92
C ASP A 457 7.56 -8.58 -13.62
N GLU A 458 7.45 -8.44 -14.94
CA GLU A 458 8.21 -7.42 -15.70
C GLU A 458 7.93 -5.99 -15.20
N MET A 459 6.68 -5.68 -14.83
CA MET A 459 6.32 -4.37 -14.30
C MET A 459 6.88 -4.17 -12.89
N LEU A 460 6.76 -5.19 -12.04
CA LEU A 460 7.30 -5.14 -10.69
C LEU A 460 8.83 -5.00 -10.72
N GLU A 461 9.53 -5.81 -11.54
CA GLU A 461 10.97 -5.76 -11.73
C GLU A 461 11.42 -4.43 -12.31
N PHE A 462 10.71 -3.88 -13.30
CA PHE A 462 10.99 -2.56 -13.86
C PHE A 462 10.96 -1.47 -12.78
N TRP A 463 9.93 -1.45 -11.94
CA TRP A 463 9.81 -0.46 -10.88
C TRP A 463 10.78 -0.70 -9.72
N GLN A 464 11.07 -1.95 -9.37
CA GLN A 464 12.10 -2.31 -8.40
C GLN A 464 13.48 -1.82 -8.87
N ALA A 465 13.86 -2.12 -10.11
CA ALA A 465 15.12 -1.66 -10.68
C ALA A 465 15.22 -0.13 -10.72
N ARG A 466 14.12 0.57 -11.01
CA ARG A 466 14.08 2.05 -10.94
C ARG A 466 14.30 2.55 -9.50
N ASN A 467 13.70 1.90 -8.50
CA ASN A 467 13.85 2.28 -7.09
C ASN A 467 15.26 2.02 -6.58
N ASP A 468 15.85 0.89 -6.97
CA ASP A 468 17.22 0.54 -6.64
C ASP A 468 18.18 1.56 -7.24
N ARG A 469 17.99 1.93 -8.52
CA ARG A 469 18.80 2.98 -9.17
C ARG A 469 18.71 4.31 -8.44
N LEU A 470 17.50 4.77 -8.09
CA LEU A 470 17.32 6.02 -7.34
C LEU A 470 17.99 5.96 -5.95
N SER A 471 17.85 4.83 -5.27
CA SER A 471 18.45 4.59 -3.95
C SER A 471 19.98 4.60 -4.02
N GLU A 472 20.56 3.94 -5.02
CA GLU A 472 22.01 3.93 -5.29
C GLU A 472 22.52 5.32 -5.65
N GLN A 473 21.89 5.98 -6.63
CA GLN A 473 22.29 7.30 -7.13
C GLN A 473 22.27 8.37 -6.04
N HIS A 474 21.30 8.29 -5.13
CA HIS A 474 21.17 9.26 -4.05
C HIS A 474 21.79 8.79 -2.73
N SER A 475 22.46 7.63 -2.71
CA SER A 475 23.02 7.02 -1.49
C SER A 475 21.99 6.89 -0.36
N PHE A 476 20.72 6.80 -0.72
CA PHE A 476 19.62 6.73 0.22
C PHE A 476 19.47 5.28 0.65
N ARG A 477 19.96 4.96 1.86
CA ARG A 477 19.77 3.62 2.42
C ARG A 477 18.29 3.44 2.73
N LYS A 478 17.64 2.59 1.93
CA LYS A 478 16.37 2.00 2.31
C LYS A 478 16.49 1.47 3.75
N ARG A 479 15.60 1.92 4.64
CA ARG A 479 15.58 1.36 6.00
C ARG A 479 15.34 -0.15 5.88
N ALA A 480 16.08 -0.94 6.65
CA ALA A 480 15.89 -2.38 6.69
C ALA A 480 14.42 -2.65 7.07
N GLY A 481 13.64 -3.22 6.15
CA GLY A 481 12.21 -3.50 6.35
C GLY A 481 11.25 -2.90 5.32
N GLY A 482 11.65 -1.91 4.51
CA GLY A 482 10.76 -1.38 3.46
C GLY A 482 10.66 -2.30 2.24
N SER A 483 9.45 -2.53 1.72
CA SER A 483 9.16 -3.38 0.56
C SER A 483 10.03 -3.00 -0.64
N THR A 484 10.42 -3.96 -1.48
CA THR A 484 11.17 -3.76 -2.73
C THR A 484 10.54 -2.71 -3.67
N SER A 485 9.29 -2.31 -3.43
CA SER A 485 8.45 -1.45 -4.29
C SER A 485 8.24 -0.01 -3.77
N SER A 486 9.07 0.43 -2.81
CA SER A 486 8.87 1.61 -1.94
C SER A 486 8.51 2.96 -2.58
N TYR A 487 8.78 3.15 -3.86
CA TYR A 487 8.39 4.35 -4.59
C TYR A 487 6.87 4.43 -4.80
N PHE A 488 6.20 3.31 -5.03
CA PHE A 488 4.74 3.27 -5.22
C PHE A 488 3.94 3.08 -3.93
N ASP A 489 4.57 2.90 -2.77
CA ASP A 489 3.84 2.64 -1.52
C ASP A 489 2.84 3.76 -1.18
N GLY A 490 3.17 5.03 -1.49
CA GLY A 490 2.23 6.15 -1.37
C GLY A 490 1.07 6.09 -2.38
N TYR A 491 1.30 5.51 -3.55
CA TYR A 491 0.34 5.34 -4.63
C TYR A 491 -0.55 4.10 -4.43
N VAL A 492 -0.02 3.10 -3.72
CA VAL A 492 -0.71 1.85 -3.37
C VAL A 492 -1.86 2.09 -2.41
N ARG A 493 -1.70 3.05 -1.49
CA ARG A 493 -2.73 3.42 -0.53
C ARG A 493 -3.97 4.05 -1.19
N GLY A 494 -3.81 4.63 -2.38
CA GLY A 494 -4.92 5.13 -3.21
C GLY A 494 -5.70 6.31 -2.61
N LYS A 495 -6.88 6.59 -3.16
CA LYS A 495 -7.86 7.55 -2.64
C LYS A 495 -9.19 6.86 -2.44
N VAL A 496 -9.97 7.33 -1.48
CA VAL A 496 -11.14 6.59 -1.03
C VAL A 496 -12.43 7.38 -1.19
N ALA A 497 -13.46 6.74 -1.75
CA ALA A 497 -14.84 7.20 -1.67
C ALA A 497 -15.63 6.31 -0.74
N VAL A 498 -16.48 6.91 0.11
CA VAL A 498 -17.33 6.19 1.07
C VAL A 498 -18.81 6.49 0.85
N ARG A 499 -19.64 5.46 0.97
CA ARG A 499 -21.09 5.55 0.86
C ARG A 499 -21.65 6.05 2.19
N LEU A 500 -22.26 7.22 2.17
CA LEU A 500 -22.72 7.92 3.38
C LEU A 500 -23.93 7.27 4.05
N SER A 501 -24.71 6.50 3.29
CA SER A 501 -25.91 5.83 3.80
C SER A 501 -25.61 4.63 4.70
N VAL A 502 -24.41 4.04 4.60
CA VAL A 502 -24.17 2.72 5.18
C VAL A 502 -23.64 2.81 6.62
N PHE A 503 -22.89 3.86 6.99
CA PHE A 503 -22.20 3.86 8.28
C PHE A 503 -22.08 5.24 8.94
N PRO A 504 -22.94 5.58 9.94
CA PRO A 504 -22.69 6.72 10.81
C PRO A 504 -21.50 6.49 11.76
N GLU A 505 -21.03 5.26 11.94
CA GLU A 505 -19.93 4.93 12.87
C GLU A 505 -18.59 4.68 12.18
N SER A 506 -18.53 4.82 10.85
CA SER A 506 -17.26 4.67 10.12
C SER A 506 -16.25 5.72 10.59
N ARG A 507 -15.03 5.29 10.90
CA ARG A 507 -13.93 6.14 11.29
C ARG A 507 -13.18 6.66 10.04
N PRO A 508 -13.14 7.99 9.84
CA PRO A 508 -12.48 8.59 8.69
C PRO A 508 -10.98 8.30 8.63
N SER A 509 -10.48 8.26 7.39
CA SER A 509 -9.06 8.12 7.04
C SER A 509 -8.86 8.66 5.62
N ILE A 510 -7.62 8.96 5.24
CA ILE A 510 -7.28 9.53 3.92
C ILE A 510 -7.35 8.48 2.82
N HIS A 511 -6.91 7.26 3.15
CA HIS A 511 -6.70 6.19 2.17
C HIS A 511 -7.72 5.06 2.31
N ARG A 512 -8.22 4.83 3.52
CA ARG A 512 -9.17 3.75 3.81
C ARG A 512 -9.84 3.98 5.15
N TRP A 513 -11.15 4.18 5.15
CA TRP A 513 -11.92 4.32 6.37
C TRP A 513 -11.97 2.97 7.08
N SER A 514 -12.03 3.00 8.41
CA SER A 514 -12.27 1.79 9.20
C SER A 514 -13.73 1.75 9.62
N CYS A 515 -14.34 0.59 9.50
CA CYS A 515 -15.66 0.33 10.03
C CYS A 515 -15.50 -0.53 11.29
N PRO A 516 -16.24 -0.25 12.38
CA PRO A 516 -16.35 -1.20 13.49
C PRO A 516 -16.76 -2.58 12.96
N PRO A 517 -16.32 -3.68 13.59
CA PRO A 517 -16.69 -5.04 13.21
C PRO A 517 -18.20 -5.24 13.41
N LEU A 518 -18.96 -4.93 12.38
CA LEU A 518 -20.40 -5.14 12.29
C LEU A 518 -20.59 -6.30 11.33
N GLY A 519 -21.35 -7.31 11.77
CA GLY A 519 -21.55 -8.54 11.02
C GLY A 519 -21.83 -8.31 9.52
N GLU A 520 -21.04 -8.99 8.69
CA GLU A 520 -21.30 -9.41 7.30
C GLU A 520 -21.60 -8.38 6.20
N ARG A 521 -21.92 -7.11 6.46
CA ARG A 521 -22.76 -6.37 5.47
C ARG A 521 -22.15 -5.21 4.71
N GLY A 522 -20.84 -5.19 4.49
CA GLY A 522 -20.26 -4.15 3.65
C GLY A 522 -19.01 -4.57 2.90
N SER A 523 -19.04 -4.37 1.59
CA SER A 523 -17.88 -4.58 0.74
C SER A 523 -17.06 -3.32 0.45
N THR A 524 -15.75 -3.53 0.39
CA THR A 524 -14.83 -2.53 -0.17
C THR A 524 -14.51 -2.93 -1.61
N VAL A 525 -14.58 -1.98 -2.53
CA VAL A 525 -14.08 -2.15 -3.90
C VAL A 525 -12.68 -1.55 -3.95
N CYS A 526 -11.70 -2.29 -4.43
CA CYS A 526 -10.34 -1.78 -4.63
C CYS A 526 -10.01 -1.74 -6.12
N ALA A 527 -9.35 -0.66 -6.55
CA ALA A 527 -8.90 -0.46 -7.92
C ALA A 527 -10.01 -0.71 -8.96
N PRO A 528 -11.14 0.04 -8.91
CA PRO A 528 -12.20 -0.20 -9.87
C PRO A 528 -11.64 -0.01 -11.28
N GLY A 529 -11.80 -1.00 -12.17
CA GLY A 529 -11.38 -0.87 -13.57
C GLY A 529 -12.15 0.20 -14.37
N SER A 530 -12.95 1.00 -13.68
CA SER A 530 -13.87 2.01 -14.19
C SER A 530 -13.56 3.43 -13.71
N GLY A 531 -12.50 3.61 -12.93
CA GLY A 531 -11.94 4.93 -12.64
C GLY A 531 -10.62 4.84 -11.87
N GLY A 532 -9.93 5.96 -11.78
CA GLY A 532 -8.68 6.07 -11.02
C GLY A 532 -8.37 7.51 -10.69
N VAL A 533 -7.19 7.72 -10.12
CA VAL A 533 -6.69 9.04 -9.77
C VAL A 533 -5.46 9.34 -10.61
N LEU A 534 -5.47 10.47 -11.31
CA LEU A 534 -4.34 11.04 -12.00
C LEU A 534 -3.58 11.94 -11.01
N HIS A 535 -2.38 11.54 -10.61
CA HIS A 535 -1.54 12.27 -9.66
C HIS A 535 -0.45 13.06 -10.38
N TYR A 536 -0.62 14.37 -10.47
CA TYR A 536 0.27 15.32 -11.12
C TYR A 536 1.35 15.78 -10.15
N LEU A 537 2.52 15.15 -10.18
CA LEU A 537 3.65 15.43 -9.26
C LEU A 537 3.79 16.93 -8.93
N ASN A 538 3.24 17.33 -7.76
CA ASN A 538 3.15 18.70 -7.24
C ASN A 538 2.80 19.77 -8.30
N CYS A 539 1.52 19.82 -8.70
CA CYS A 539 0.73 20.73 -9.56
C CYS A 539 1.11 22.22 -9.83
N GLY A 540 2.39 22.59 -9.76
CA GLY A 540 2.92 23.93 -10.06
C GLY A 540 4.42 23.93 -10.30
N GLY A 541 4.96 22.80 -10.76
CA GLY A 541 6.36 22.68 -11.16
C GLY A 541 7.32 22.55 -10.00
N VAL A 542 8.60 22.74 -10.31
CA VAL A 542 9.66 22.65 -9.31
C VAL A 542 9.47 23.66 -8.16
N ASP A 543 8.94 24.86 -8.43
CA ASP A 543 8.73 25.86 -7.38
C ASP A 543 7.73 25.37 -6.33
N TRP A 544 6.67 24.67 -6.76
CA TRP A 544 5.73 24.03 -5.84
C TRP A 544 6.33 22.83 -5.13
N PHE A 545 7.10 22.03 -5.86
CA PHE A 545 7.80 20.89 -5.30
C PHE A 545 8.76 21.35 -4.19
N ALA A 546 9.51 22.43 -4.43
CA ALA A 546 10.37 23.10 -3.47
C ALA A 546 9.60 23.70 -2.29
N ALA A 547 8.50 24.40 -2.55
CA ALA A 547 7.63 24.93 -1.51
C ALA A 547 7.10 23.82 -0.58
N LYS A 548 6.54 22.73 -1.16
CA LYS A 548 6.01 21.58 -0.42
C LYS A 548 7.09 20.98 0.47
N TYR A 549 8.24 20.60 -0.08
CA TYR A 549 9.26 19.91 0.71
C TYR A 549 10.06 20.82 1.64
N GLY A 550 10.14 22.13 1.35
CA GLY A 550 10.68 23.12 2.27
C GLY A 550 9.83 23.26 3.54
N GLN A 551 8.51 23.11 3.43
CA GLN A 551 7.60 23.14 4.58
C GLN A 551 7.58 21.81 5.34
N ARG A 552 7.77 20.68 4.63
CA ARG A 552 7.75 19.33 5.20
C ARG A 552 9.06 18.90 5.85
N LEU A 553 10.05 19.79 5.97
CA LEU A 553 11.36 19.46 6.56
C LEU A 553 11.29 18.94 8.01
N GLN A 554 10.21 19.26 8.72
CA GLN A 554 9.97 18.88 10.12
C GLN A 554 8.99 17.72 10.28
N GLU A 555 8.33 17.26 9.21
CA GLU A 555 7.42 16.11 9.29
C GLU A 555 8.22 14.85 9.64
N SER A 556 7.79 14.14 10.69
CA SER A 556 8.51 12.95 11.20
C SER A 556 7.70 11.65 11.09
N GLN A 557 6.37 11.77 10.99
CA GLN A 557 5.46 10.63 10.86
C GLN A 557 5.31 10.17 9.41
N ASN A 558 5.41 11.10 8.44
CA ASN A 558 5.35 10.76 7.03
C ASN A 558 6.67 10.11 6.57
N ARG A 559 6.77 8.80 6.76
CA ARG A 559 7.95 7.99 6.43
C ARG A 559 7.90 7.36 5.04
N LEU A 560 6.97 7.78 4.17
CA LEU A 560 6.98 7.33 2.78
C LEU A 560 8.34 7.64 2.15
N TRP A 561 8.94 6.62 1.53
CA TRP A 561 10.32 6.67 1.01
C TRP A 561 10.58 7.92 0.16
N PHE A 562 9.65 8.24 -0.75
CA PHE A 562 9.80 9.39 -1.64
C PHE A 562 9.75 10.72 -0.89
N HIS A 563 8.91 10.85 0.13
CA HIS A 563 8.86 12.06 0.95
C HIS A 563 10.13 12.25 1.76
N LEU A 564 10.70 11.17 2.32
CA LEU A 564 11.98 11.24 3.02
C LEU A 564 13.12 11.65 2.08
N LEU A 565 13.19 11.05 0.88
CA LEU A 565 14.18 11.41 -0.13
C LEU A 565 14.03 12.88 -0.56
N ALA A 566 12.81 13.33 -0.85
CA ALA A 566 12.55 14.71 -1.25
C ALA A 566 12.84 15.71 -0.11
N GLN A 567 12.56 15.38 1.14
CA GLN A 567 12.99 16.18 2.29
C GLN A 567 14.52 16.25 2.39
N GLU A 568 15.23 15.14 2.22
CA GLU A 568 16.70 15.14 2.23
C GLU A 568 17.27 16.02 1.12
N LYS A 569 16.74 15.90 -0.10
CA LYS A 569 17.13 16.77 -1.21
C LYS A 569 16.80 18.23 -0.96
N ALA A 570 15.65 18.52 -0.36
CA ALA A 570 15.30 19.88 0.04
C ALA A 570 16.30 20.45 1.09
N ARG A 571 16.79 19.63 2.03
CA ARG A 571 17.86 20.01 2.98
C ARG A 571 19.20 20.24 2.26
N ALA A 572 19.48 19.49 1.20
CA ALA A 572 20.69 19.64 0.39
C ALA A 572 20.66 20.89 -0.51
N GLY A 573 19.47 21.40 -0.86
CA GLY A 573 19.28 22.67 -1.57
C GLY A 573 18.32 22.56 -2.76
N GLY A 574 17.99 23.72 -3.36
CA GLY A 574 17.05 23.81 -4.48
C GLY A 574 17.49 23.01 -5.70
N ASP A 575 18.78 23.04 -6.05
CA ASP A 575 19.32 22.32 -7.22
C ASP A 575 19.20 20.80 -7.06
N ALA A 576 19.50 20.27 -5.86
CA ALA A 576 19.39 18.85 -5.57
C ALA A 576 17.93 18.36 -5.60
N LEU A 577 17.01 19.24 -5.22
CA LEU A 577 15.58 18.95 -5.26
C LEU A 577 15.01 19.05 -6.69
N GLN A 578 15.50 20.00 -7.49
CA GLN A 578 15.20 20.11 -8.93
C GLN A 578 15.69 18.86 -9.67
N GLU A 579 16.91 18.40 -9.41
CA GLU A 579 17.45 17.17 -10.01
C GLU A 579 16.52 15.97 -9.75
N LEU A 580 16.10 15.79 -8.49
CA LEU A 580 15.14 14.76 -8.13
C LEU A 580 13.81 14.96 -8.88
N TYR A 581 13.28 16.18 -8.91
CA TYR A 581 12.03 16.49 -9.60
C TYR A 581 12.08 16.11 -11.09
N ASP A 582 13.15 16.49 -11.79
CA ASP A 582 13.33 16.22 -13.21
C ASP A 582 13.49 14.72 -13.48
N GLU A 583 14.26 14.00 -12.67
CA GLU A 583 14.42 12.55 -12.83
C GLU A 583 13.11 11.78 -12.61
N VAL A 584 12.31 12.24 -11.66
CA VAL A 584 11.07 11.56 -11.29
C VAL A 584 10.00 11.85 -12.32
N ARG A 585 9.90 13.10 -12.79
CA ARG A 585 8.88 13.54 -13.76
C ARG A 585 9.18 13.07 -15.19
N SER A 586 10.44 12.98 -15.60
CA SER A 586 10.79 12.71 -17.00
C SER A 586 10.83 11.22 -17.34
N VAL A 587 10.45 10.94 -18.59
CA VAL A 587 10.70 9.67 -19.26
C VAL A 587 11.65 9.96 -20.43
N PRO A 588 12.80 9.25 -20.51
CA PRO A 588 13.70 9.38 -21.65
C PRO A 588 12.96 9.09 -22.96
N ARG A 589 13.16 9.94 -23.96
CA ARG A 589 12.39 9.88 -25.21
C ARG A 589 12.53 8.54 -25.92
N GLU A 590 13.72 7.96 -25.90
CA GLU A 590 14.04 6.65 -26.46
C GLU A 590 13.36 5.49 -25.73
N ALA A 591 12.93 5.68 -24.48
CA ALA A 591 12.25 4.69 -23.68
C ALA A 591 10.71 4.85 -23.71
N LEU A 592 10.20 5.96 -24.25
CA LEU A 592 8.77 6.26 -24.21
C LEU A 592 7.93 5.22 -24.96
N GLU A 593 8.30 4.92 -26.20
CA GLU A 593 7.54 3.96 -27.04
C GLU A 593 7.56 2.56 -26.45
N SER A 594 8.70 2.10 -25.91
CA SER A 594 8.81 0.78 -25.30
C SER A 594 8.05 0.69 -23.97
N GLN A 595 8.07 1.75 -23.15
CA GLN A 595 7.31 1.78 -21.90
C GLN A 595 5.80 1.88 -22.13
N LEU A 596 5.35 2.58 -23.18
CA LEU A 596 3.95 2.57 -23.61
C LEU A 596 3.52 1.19 -24.12
N ALA A 597 4.36 0.54 -24.95
CA ALA A 597 4.07 -0.80 -25.47
C ALA A 597 4.04 -1.87 -24.35
N ALA A 598 4.90 -1.76 -23.34
CA ALA A 598 4.88 -2.60 -22.14
C ALA A 598 3.74 -2.23 -21.17
N GLY A 599 3.05 -1.11 -21.41
CA GLY A 599 2.02 -0.55 -20.54
C GLY A 599 2.52 -0.17 -19.14
N PHE A 600 3.80 0.21 -19.02
CA PHE A 600 4.32 0.91 -17.84
C PHE A 600 3.84 2.36 -17.80
N LEU A 601 3.61 2.92 -18.99
CA LEU A 601 2.99 4.22 -19.20
C LEU A 601 1.65 4.04 -19.92
N VAL A 602 0.74 4.98 -19.67
CA VAL A 602 -0.49 5.16 -20.46
C VAL A 602 -0.60 6.60 -20.90
N SER A 603 -1.20 6.81 -22.07
CA SER A 603 -1.56 8.14 -22.51
C SER A 603 -3.03 8.42 -22.20
N LEU A 604 -3.31 9.36 -21.31
CA LEU A 604 -4.67 9.75 -20.91
C LEU A 604 -4.75 11.27 -20.91
N SER A 605 -5.50 11.90 -21.81
CA SER A 605 -5.79 13.32 -21.59
C SER A 605 -7.00 13.48 -20.65
N ALA A 606 -6.94 14.45 -19.74
CA ALA A 606 -8.09 14.80 -18.90
C ALA A 606 -9.31 15.21 -19.75
N ALA A 607 -9.06 15.78 -20.94
CA ALA A 607 -10.11 16.12 -21.90
C ALA A 607 -10.77 14.89 -22.54
N GLU A 608 -10.00 13.85 -22.89
CA GLU A 608 -10.56 12.57 -23.35
C GLU A 608 -11.33 11.87 -22.23
N ALA A 609 -10.83 11.91 -21.00
CA ALA A 609 -11.52 11.36 -19.83
C ALA A 609 -12.87 12.06 -19.54
N ALA A 610 -13.01 13.33 -19.93
CA ALA A 610 -14.26 14.08 -19.79
C ALA A 610 -15.21 13.90 -21.01
N ASN A 611 -14.76 13.27 -22.09
CA ASN A 611 -15.57 13.06 -23.28
C ASN A 611 -16.30 11.70 -23.21
N PRO A 612 -17.62 11.65 -23.06
CA PRO A 612 -18.37 10.40 -22.94
C PRO A 612 -18.29 9.50 -24.19
N ASP A 613 -17.97 10.07 -25.36
CA ASP A 613 -17.80 9.31 -26.61
C ASP A 613 -16.39 8.68 -26.73
N SER A 614 -15.48 8.96 -25.81
CA SER A 614 -14.09 8.49 -25.84
C SER A 614 -13.89 7.06 -25.34
N GLU A 615 -14.97 6.30 -25.15
CA GLU A 615 -14.91 4.95 -24.58
C GLU A 615 -13.85 4.08 -25.29
N SER A 616 -13.65 4.27 -26.60
CA SER A 616 -12.59 3.62 -27.39
C SER A 616 -11.16 4.02 -26.99
N ALA A 617 -10.90 5.28 -26.65
CA ALA A 617 -9.58 5.80 -26.30
C ALA A 617 -9.14 5.31 -24.91
N CYS A 618 -10.03 5.37 -23.92
CA CYS A 618 -9.72 4.80 -22.61
C CYS A 618 -9.61 3.26 -22.68
N ARG A 619 -10.45 2.59 -23.48
CA ARG A 619 -10.33 1.14 -23.74
C ARG A 619 -8.99 0.75 -24.38
N SER A 620 -8.44 1.55 -25.30
CA SER A 620 -7.14 1.25 -25.89
C SER A 620 -5.99 1.50 -24.92
N CYS A 621 -6.06 2.56 -24.11
CA CYS A 621 -5.01 2.92 -23.17
C CYS A 621 -4.88 1.91 -22.03
N PHE A 622 -5.98 1.24 -21.71
CA PHE A 622 -5.99 0.13 -20.76
C PHE A 622 -6.21 -1.24 -21.43
N SER A 623 -5.98 -1.36 -22.74
CA SER A 623 -6.04 -2.67 -23.41
C SER A 623 -4.90 -3.56 -22.90
N GLY A 624 -5.21 -4.80 -22.52
CA GLY A 624 -4.27 -5.69 -21.83
C GLY A 624 -4.08 -5.40 -20.33
N PHE A 625 -4.87 -4.49 -19.74
CA PHE A 625 -4.94 -4.37 -18.29
C PHE A 625 -5.93 -5.36 -17.70
N TRP A 626 -5.41 -6.12 -16.75
CA TRP A 626 -6.14 -7.09 -15.98
C TRP A 626 -6.60 -6.37 -14.71
N GLY A 627 -7.88 -6.02 -14.64
CA GLY A 627 -8.45 -5.78 -13.32
C GLY A 627 -8.49 -7.13 -12.58
N TRP A 628 -8.05 -7.16 -11.33
CA TRP A 628 -8.06 -8.37 -10.51
C TRP A 628 -9.07 -8.23 -9.38
N ALA A 629 -9.95 -9.21 -9.28
CA ALA A 629 -10.75 -9.48 -8.08
C ALA A 629 -9.84 -9.92 -6.91
N LEU A 630 -10.23 -9.68 -5.65
CA LEU A 630 -9.60 -10.30 -4.47
C LEU A 630 -10.71 -10.95 -3.63
N VAL A 631 -10.90 -12.26 -3.79
CA VAL A 631 -12.00 -13.01 -3.17
C VAL A 631 -11.65 -13.51 -1.80
N ALA A 632 -12.18 -12.92 -0.73
CA ALA A 632 -12.11 -13.56 0.59
C ALA A 632 -13.07 -14.77 0.61
N LEU A 633 -12.52 -15.98 0.48
CA LEU A 633 -13.32 -17.21 0.37
C LEU A 633 -13.76 -17.77 1.73
N ASP A 634 -13.10 -17.43 2.84
CA ASP A 634 -13.40 -17.95 4.17
C ASP A 634 -12.70 -17.16 5.30
N ALA A 635 -12.85 -17.65 6.55
CA ALA A 635 -12.16 -17.13 7.72
C ALA A 635 -10.63 -17.37 7.73
N ALA A 636 -10.08 -18.08 6.73
CA ALA A 636 -8.65 -18.35 6.59
C ALA A 636 -7.94 -17.34 5.66
N ASP A 637 -8.59 -16.22 5.32
CA ASP A 637 -8.02 -15.15 4.49
C ASP A 637 -7.50 -15.69 3.13
N VAL A 638 -8.18 -16.69 2.54
CA VAL A 638 -7.84 -17.19 1.20
C VAL A 638 -8.38 -16.22 0.16
N PHE A 639 -7.48 -15.64 -0.63
CA PHE A 639 -7.79 -14.69 -1.71
C PHE A 639 -7.69 -15.34 -3.09
N VAL A 640 -8.76 -15.30 -3.88
CA VAL A 640 -8.74 -15.72 -5.29
C VAL A 640 -8.81 -14.53 -6.23
N HIS A 641 -7.95 -14.53 -7.24
CA HIS A 641 -7.82 -13.45 -8.21
C HIS A 641 -8.43 -13.85 -9.56
N VAL A 642 -9.44 -13.10 -10.02
CA VAL A 642 -10.12 -13.34 -11.30
C VAL A 642 -9.77 -12.21 -12.29
N PRO A 643 -9.23 -12.52 -13.47
CA PRO A 643 -8.97 -11.52 -14.51
C PRO A 643 -10.29 -10.98 -15.11
N LEU A 644 -10.49 -9.66 -15.08
CA LEU A 644 -11.69 -9.00 -15.63
C LEU A 644 -11.78 -8.95 -17.16
N TRP A 645 -10.76 -9.43 -17.89
CA TRP A 645 -10.61 -9.20 -19.33
C TRP A 645 -10.60 -10.47 -20.19
N THR A 646 -11.22 -11.56 -19.73
CA THR A 646 -11.71 -12.54 -20.68
C THR A 646 -12.95 -11.95 -21.35
N GLU A 647 -12.91 -11.75 -22.67
CA GLU A 647 -14.16 -11.65 -23.44
C GLU A 647 -15.07 -12.81 -23.00
N PRO A 648 -16.40 -12.60 -22.88
CA PRO A 648 -17.33 -13.62 -22.40
C PRO A 648 -17.51 -14.81 -23.38
N THR A 649 -16.47 -15.14 -24.15
CA THR A 649 -16.41 -16.29 -25.05
C THR A 649 -16.04 -17.60 -24.34
N LEU A 650 -15.64 -17.55 -23.06
CA LEU A 650 -15.50 -18.73 -22.22
C LEU A 650 -16.66 -18.73 -21.22
N GLU A 651 -17.62 -19.62 -21.44
CA GLU A 651 -18.53 -20.08 -20.38
C GLU A 651 -17.65 -20.49 -19.18
N VAL A 652 -17.57 -19.62 -18.18
CA VAL A 652 -17.03 -19.99 -16.88
C VAL A 652 -17.97 -21.08 -16.37
N PRO A 653 -17.52 -22.34 -16.21
CA PRO A 653 -18.38 -23.37 -15.65
C PRO A 653 -18.84 -22.86 -14.29
N ALA A 654 -20.16 -22.84 -14.06
CA ALA A 654 -20.72 -22.53 -12.77
C ALA A 654 -20.01 -23.39 -11.71
N LEU A 655 -19.06 -22.80 -10.98
CA LEU A 655 -18.54 -23.38 -9.76
C LEU A 655 -19.68 -23.28 -8.77
N ALA A 656 -20.47 -24.34 -8.76
CA ALA A 656 -21.60 -24.52 -7.89
C ALA A 656 -21.12 -24.44 -6.44
N ALA A 657 -21.86 -23.68 -5.66
CA ALA A 657 -21.85 -23.70 -4.21
C ALA A 657 -22.11 -25.13 -3.70
N GLU A 658 -21.04 -25.84 -3.34
CA GLU A 658 -21.07 -26.94 -2.36
C GLU A 658 -19.85 -26.79 -1.44
N THR A 659 -19.96 -25.87 -0.49
CA THR A 659 -19.41 -25.98 0.88
C THR A 659 -20.23 -25.10 1.79
#